data_AF-A0A8B8BTB9-F1
#
_entry.id   AF-A0A8B8BTB9-F1
#
_cell.length_a   1.000
_cell.length_b   1.000
_cell.length_c   1.000
_cell.angle_alpha   90.00
_cell.angle_beta   90.00
_cell.angle_gamma   90.00
#
_symmetry.space_group_name_H-M   'P 1'
#
loop_
_entity.id
_entity.type
_entity.pdbx_description
1 polymer ?
#
loop_
_entity_poly.entity_id
_entity_poly.type
_entity_poly.pdbx_seq_one_letter_code
_entity_poly.pdbx_strand_id
1 'polypeptide(L)'
;MELMIIIIFLRGFILAFAYDDLSKDKVATQSTTSPPSIIDANKYVAGNAVDRDITTCMRTKEMGIGSPDQTAWWRVDLGRVYSIYSVNILFKNYPRYGCQASGVYGENCTEQCPPNCRDNMCHIQRGTCYGCAPGWIDTTCNTKCVGGWYGLDCKQKCSGHCRDNAVCNHVTGQCDDGCAAGWRGALCDKVCKNGTYGNNCVHNCSGNCLNESPCNRENGHCDTGCKPGYTKASCNEHCRSGHYGYMCKKACSGHCLNNAVCDYIDGRCSDGCQPGYIGKLCNDSCKNGYYGENCSRVCSSNCKICNHTDGTCSCFAGWMGPNCSIACTKSYGENCQFSCSPNCINQTCDPINGTCLTSCRTEYFDEKCSTEIKANHMKLDSNVTPVAVGGTLSALVVLIIVVAMLSIRYKRKSNKMTKKTSRTSKEKQKMTMQSLQRKSYLNYDSTQSDDADEADDSTPTLPERTTRGLPTNKNIPVRNIKAQIANMSAKENAGFKIEYNEIPRGELHPCLEAKKPENKVKNRYSTIYPYDHSRVVLVSMNDNGGYINASYIEDTKGQKTYIATQGPKPKTIADFWTLISQEEVTVIVCLTNLKEGAKNKCAQYWPNVNDKLQGGNITVRHLGESTYAEHIIRRFKIHNKAKQQDCLVTMYHYTAWADHGVADPLSLLVFHRQVMKATAKSTGKYTLVHCSAGVGRTGTYIALDALYREGQNTGKINVPLYVTTMRKDRMNMIQGEEQYKLLYLALMEAFRGPSRCVPTQMFLSEYQQQDCYTNCGNASKKSTLSSEFEELLSLRKVYSQKDYESGRAHITANYTQSVLPVEEYMCHLSYSKGHNTYYNAILLQSFLEKDCIISAQYPLPDYSEDLLRLVRDFNARIVVFLCPIKDLASSSAWFPTKTQVKFVGDFTVKHVSEAKGSHVTMTKLVLQSKENSDIRITVLECPTWRERQSTADKRVLLDVIKEVKTEKTYQEGRILVQSSDGATRCGPFCVVYNALEQITVDREVDIFTIARQLQVRRPEFVSTLEEYQLSYDTVGEYLLNDCVYGNV
;
A
#
# COMPACT_ATOMS: atom_id res chain seq x y z
N MET A 1 58.22 -45.46 -34.79
CA MET A 1 57.23 -46.56 -34.85
C MET A 1 55.99 -46.07 -35.59
N GLU A 2 56.16 -45.73 -36.85
CA GLU A 2 55.06 -45.69 -37.81
C GLU A 2 54.94 -47.10 -38.45
N LEU A 3 53.97 -47.29 -39.34
CA LEU A 3 53.79 -48.49 -40.18
C LEU A 3 53.23 -49.79 -39.55
N MET A 4 52.87 -49.86 -38.25
CA MET A 4 52.22 -51.07 -37.69
C MET A 4 50.86 -50.88 -36.98
N ILE A 5 50.18 -49.75 -37.17
CA ILE A 5 48.74 -49.61 -36.83
C ILE A 5 47.98 -48.91 -37.99
N ILE A 6 48.32 -49.28 -39.23
CA ILE A 6 47.63 -48.82 -40.46
C ILE A 6 47.02 -50.00 -41.26
N ILE A 7 47.35 -51.25 -40.90
CA ILE A 7 46.84 -52.47 -41.58
C ILE A 7 45.72 -53.16 -40.77
N ILE A 8 44.84 -52.36 -40.14
CA ILE A 8 43.39 -52.67 -40.04
C ILE A 8 42.59 -51.42 -40.42
N PHE A 9 43.11 -50.63 -41.37
CA PHE A 9 42.47 -49.44 -41.92
C PHE A 9 42.54 -49.48 -43.45
N LEU A 10 41.74 -50.37 -44.08
CA LEU A 10 41.01 -50.09 -45.33
C LEU A 10 40.14 -51.28 -45.78
N ARG A 11 38.84 -50.97 -45.94
CA ARG A 11 37.85 -51.66 -46.80
C ARG A 11 37.53 -53.12 -46.50
N GLY A 12 36.42 -53.30 -45.79
CA GLY A 12 35.63 -54.53 -45.85
C GLY A 12 34.70 -54.66 -44.67
N PHE A 13 33.57 -53.96 -44.68
CA PHE A 13 32.21 -54.48 -44.42
C PHE A 13 31.22 -53.32 -44.28
N ILE A 14 30.16 -53.37 -45.10
CA ILE A 14 28.91 -52.68 -44.83
C ILE A 14 28.31 -53.32 -43.57
N LEU A 15 27.78 -52.54 -42.63
CA LEU A 15 26.60 -52.93 -41.83
C LEU A 15 26.05 -51.72 -41.06
N ALA A 16 24.72 -51.70 -40.91
CA ALA A 16 23.99 -50.64 -40.23
C ALA A 16 23.87 -50.90 -38.72
N PHE A 17 23.66 -49.83 -37.96
CA PHE A 17 23.02 -49.84 -36.65
C PHE A 17 21.85 -48.84 -36.76
N ALA A 18 20.62 -49.25 -37.08
CA ALA A 18 19.80 -50.31 -36.48
C ALA A 18 19.53 -50.02 -34.99
N TYR A 19 18.26 -49.80 -34.66
CA TYR A 19 17.78 -49.85 -33.29
C TYR A 19 17.92 -51.30 -32.80
N ASP A 20 18.56 -51.49 -31.65
CA ASP A 20 18.82 -52.82 -31.09
C ASP A 20 17.57 -53.34 -30.36
N ASP A 21 16.85 -54.26 -31.01
CA ASP A 21 15.78 -55.04 -30.37
C ASP A 21 16.44 -56.23 -29.66
N LEU A 22 16.61 -56.08 -28.36
CA LEU A 22 17.34 -57.00 -27.47
C LEU A 22 16.77 -58.43 -27.40
N SER A 23 15.64 -58.71 -28.07
CA SER A 23 14.98 -60.02 -28.10
C SER A 23 15.34 -60.91 -29.30
N LYS A 24 16.01 -60.38 -30.33
CA LYS A 24 16.08 -61.04 -31.64
C LYS A 24 17.16 -62.12 -31.77
N ASP A 25 16.74 -63.33 -32.18
CA ASP A 25 17.55 -64.46 -32.67
C ASP A 25 18.66 -65.01 -31.74
N LYS A 26 18.53 -64.87 -30.41
CA LYS A 26 19.41 -65.55 -29.43
C LYS A 26 18.70 -66.71 -28.73
N VAL A 27 19.31 -67.91 -28.79
CA VAL A 27 18.82 -69.11 -28.08
C VAL A 27 19.58 -69.27 -26.76
N ALA A 28 18.85 -69.30 -25.65
CA ALA A 28 19.39 -69.60 -24.32
C ALA A 28 19.20 -71.09 -23.98
N THR A 29 20.23 -71.73 -23.42
CA THR A 29 20.19 -73.12 -22.96
C THR A 29 19.89 -73.23 -21.46
N GLN A 30 19.20 -74.30 -21.05
CA GLN A 30 18.84 -74.59 -19.65
C GLN A 30 19.42 -75.94 -19.20
N SER A 31 19.77 -76.05 -17.91
CA SER A 31 20.11 -77.32 -17.26
C SER A 31 18.93 -77.85 -16.43
N THR A 32 18.77 -79.18 -16.37
CA THR A 32 17.56 -79.88 -15.90
C THR A 32 17.55 -80.15 -14.38
N THR A 33 16.49 -79.70 -13.67
CA THR A 33 16.29 -80.02 -12.24
C THR A 33 14.82 -80.27 -11.83
N SER A 34 13.99 -80.85 -12.70
CA SER A 34 12.74 -81.52 -12.24
C SER A 34 12.25 -82.59 -13.22
N PRO A 35 11.84 -83.78 -12.75
CA PRO A 35 11.21 -84.80 -13.60
C PRO A 35 9.75 -84.43 -13.95
N PRO A 36 9.25 -84.77 -15.15
CA PRO A 36 7.90 -84.41 -15.60
C PRO A 36 6.79 -85.19 -14.87
N SER A 37 5.58 -84.65 -14.93
CA SER A 37 4.39 -85.29 -14.33
C SER A 37 3.92 -86.49 -15.15
N ILE A 38 3.61 -87.60 -14.48
CA ILE A 38 3.16 -88.85 -15.10
C ILE A 38 1.77 -88.71 -15.76
N ILE A 39 0.95 -87.75 -15.34
CA ILE A 39 -0.45 -87.59 -15.79
C ILE A 39 -0.54 -86.64 -17.00
N ASP A 40 0.40 -85.72 -17.15
CA ASP A 40 0.52 -84.83 -18.31
C ASP A 40 1.98 -84.37 -18.45
N ALA A 41 2.69 -84.99 -19.39
CA ALA A 41 4.08 -84.68 -19.70
C ALA A 41 4.27 -83.25 -20.26
N ASN A 42 3.20 -82.62 -20.76
CA ASN A 42 3.22 -81.29 -21.37
C ASN A 42 2.75 -80.18 -20.42
N LYS A 43 2.37 -80.50 -19.17
CA LYS A 43 1.83 -79.55 -18.18
C LYS A 43 2.73 -78.34 -17.87
N TYR A 44 4.02 -78.43 -18.19
CA TYR A 44 5.03 -77.39 -17.99
C TYR A 44 5.78 -77.00 -19.28
N VAL A 45 5.15 -77.12 -20.45
CA VAL A 45 5.74 -76.67 -21.72
C VAL A 45 5.71 -75.13 -21.82
N ALA A 46 6.83 -74.55 -22.23
CA ALA A 46 7.11 -73.12 -22.29
C ALA A 46 6.16 -72.26 -23.15
N GLY A 47 5.33 -72.87 -23.99
CA GLY A 47 4.45 -72.18 -24.94
C GLY A 47 3.39 -71.25 -24.31
N ASN A 48 3.19 -71.34 -22.99
CA ASN A 48 2.19 -70.59 -22.22
C ASN A 48 2.75 -69.47 -21.33
N ALA A 49 4.07 -69.17 -21.38
CA ALA A 49 4.57 -67.92 -20.82
C ALA A 49 4.20 -66.75 -21.74
N VAL A 50 3.85 -65.59 -21.17
CA VAL A 50 3.29 -64.43 -21.91
C VAL A 50 4.33 -63.78 -22.84
N ASP A 51 5.61 -63.91 -22.49
CA ASP A 51 6.80 -63.50 -23.26
C ASP A 51 7.52 -64.70 -23.93
N ARG A 52 7.14 -65.94 -23.59
CA ARG A 52 7.81 -67.20 -23.98
C ARG A 52 9.27 -67.33 -23.52
N ASP A 53 9.71 -66.54 -22.53
CA ASP A 53 11.01 -66.70 -21.90
C ASP A 53 10.94 -67.73 -20.75
N ILE A 54 11.91 -68.64 -20.70
CA ILE A 54 12.04 -69.70 -19.68
C ILE A 54 13.13 -69.40 -18.65
N THR A 55 13.91 -68.34 -18.83
CA THR A 55 15.05 -67.99 -17.97
C THR A 55 14.62 -67.23 -16.71
N THR A 56 13.48 -66.53 -16.75
CA THR A 56 12.96 -65.68 -15.67
C THR A 56 12.15 -66.44 -14.60
N CYS A 57 11.95 -67.75 -14.76
CA CYS A 57 11.17 -68.56 -13.82
C CYS A 57 12.02 -69.04 -12.63
N MET A 58 12.22 -68.16 -11.63
CA MET A 58 12.50 -68.62 -10.27
C MET A 58 11.23 -69.18 -9.64
N ARG A 59 10.96 -70.49 -9.81
CA ARG A 59 9.95 -71.19 -9.00
C ARG A 59 10.45 -71.35 -7.55
N THR A 60 9.63 -71.76 -6.60
CA THR A 60 9.71 -73.19 -6.20
C THR A 60 8.47 -73.81 -5.55
N LYS A 61 7.38 -73.08 -5.27
CA LYS A 61 6.12 -73.64 -4.74
C LYS A 61 4.89 -72.82 -5.16
N GLU A 62 3.73 -73.48 -5.23
CA GLU A 62 2.44 -72.79 -5.30
C GLU A 62 2.15 -72.11 -3.95
N MET A 63 1.54 -70.92 -3.97
CA MET A 63 1.05 -70.25 -2.75
C MET A 63 -0.25 -70.91 -2.27
N GLY A 64 -0.12 -72.15 -1.80
CA GLY A 64 -1.17 -72.89 -1.10
C GLY A 64 -1.16 -72.62 0.41
N ILE A 65 -2.16 -73.20 1.09
CA ILE A 65 -2.65 -72.92 2.46
C ILE A 65 -1.59 -73.13 3.60
N GLY A 66 -0.35 -73.49 3.30
CA GLY A 66 0.69 -73.82 4.30
C GLY A 66 2.09 -73.25 4.03
N SER A 67 2.25 -72.21 3.20
CA SER A 67 3.55 -71.56 2.98
C SER A 67 3.87 -70.56 4.12
N PRO A 68 5.05 -70.61 4.77
CA PRO A 68 5.39 -69.67 5.85
C PRO A 68 5.73 -68.25 5.35
N ASP A 69 6.07 -68.10 4.07
CA ASP A 69 6.50 -66.82 3.48
C ASP A 69 5.33 -66.03 2.87
N GLN A 70 5.10 -64.80 3.35
CA GLN A 70 3.97 -63.95 2.96
C GLN A 70 4.23 -63.00 1.77
N THR A 71 5.40 -63.06 1.11
CA THR A 71 5.74 -62.15 0.00
C THR A 71 6.49 -62.85 -1.14
N ALA A 72 6.14 -62.51 -2.38
CA ALA A 72 6.89 -62.87 -3.58
C ALA A 72 7.72 -61.67 -4.05
N TRP A 73 8.97 -61.91 -4.42
CA TRP A 73 9.93 -60.86 -4.78
C TRP A 73 10.28 -60.93 -6.26
N TRP A 74 10.27 -59.77 -6.91
CA TRP A 74 10.75 -59.60 -8.29
C TRP A 74 12.07 -58.82 -8.23
N ARG A 75 13.10 -59.32 -8.90
CA ARG A 75 14.35 -58.56 -9.13
C ARG A 75 14.39 -58.15 -10.60
N VAL A 76 14.40 -56.85 -10.84
CA VAL A 76 14.70 -56.28 -12.16
C VAL A 76 16.07 -55.62 -12.05
N ASP A 77 17.04 -56.10 -12.83
CA ASP A 77 18.36 -55.48 -12.95
C ASP A 77 18.47 -54.84 -14.34
N LEU A 78 18.59 -53.50 -14.36
CA LEU A 78 18.73 -52.70 -15.57
C LEU A 78 20.14 -52.13 -15.75
N GLY A 79 21.14 -52.69 -15.06
CA GLY A 79 22.55 -52.43 -15.34
C GLY A 79 22.99 -50.97 -15.18
N ARG A 80 22.80 -50.37 -14.00
CA ARG A 80 23.39 -49.09 -13.54
C ARG A 80 23.14 -47.80 -14.37
N VAL A 81 22.38 -47.81 -15.48
CA VAL A 81 22.23 -46.62 -16.34
C VAL A 81 20.97 -45.77 -16.04
N TYR A 82 19.96 -46.30 -15.32
CA TYR A 82 18.69 -45.58 -15.09
C TYR A 82 18.18 -45.65 -13.65
N SER A 83 17.48 -44.60 -13.22
CA SER A 83 16.78 -44.50 -11.91
C SER A 83 15.26 -44.52 -12.09
N ILE A 84 14.57 -45.32 -11.26
CA ILE A 84 13.11 -45.51 -11.35
C ILE A 84 12.41 -44.54 -10.39
N TYR A 85 11.46 -43.74 -10.90
CA TYR A 85 10.73 -42.75 -10.10
C TYR A 85 9.42 -43.28 -9.48
N SER A 86 8.74 -44.23 -10.13
CA SER A 86 7.58 -44.94 -9.57
C SER A 86 7.28 -46.23 -10.35
N VAL A 87 6.66 -47.22 -9.70
CA VAL A 87 6.09 -48.42 -10.34
C VAL A 87 4.63 -48.51 -9.90
N ASN A 88 3.70 -48.51 -10.86
CA ASN A 88 2.27 -48.65 -10.60
C ASN A 88 1.79 -50.05 -10.98
N ILE A 89 1.23 -50.78 -10.02
CA ILE A 89 0.65 -52.11 -10.21
C ILE A 89 -0.87 -52.00 -10.08
N LEU A 90 -1.60 -52.29 -11.16
CA LEU A 90 -3.06 -52.24 -11.20
C LEU A 90 -3.64 -53.65 -10.97
N PHE A 91 -4.24 -53.87 -9.81
CA PHE A 91 -5.01 -55.10 -9.55
C PHE A 91 -6.40 -55.00 -10.18
N LYS A 92 -6.76 -56.00 -10.97
CA LYS A 92 -8.10 -56.15 -11.56
C LYS A 92 -8.97 -56.94 -10.57
N ASN A 93 -10.11 -56.38 -10.15
CA ASN A 93 -11.00 -57.03 -9.18
C ASN A 93 -11.45 -58.43 -9.65
N TYR A 94 -11.14 -59.46 -8.87
CA TYR A 94 -11.63 -60.83 -9.07
C TYR A 94 -12.94 -61.04 -8.28
N PRO A 95 -14.08 -61.32 -8.94
CA PRO A 95 -15.39 -61.34 -8.30
C PRO A 95 -15.70 -62.67 -7.58
N ARG A 96 -14.76 -63.21 -6.79
CA ARG A 96 -14.98 -64.50 -6.08
C ARG A 96 -14.31 -64.74 -4.73
N TYR A 97 -13.51 -63.81 -4.21
CA TYR A 97 -12.92 -63.94 -2.87
C TYR A 97 -13.01 -62.62 -2.10
N GLY A 98 -13.97 -62.56 -1.17
CA GLY A 98 -14.25 -61.43 -0.31
C GLY A 98 -15.59 -61.62 0.40
N CYS A 99 -15.74 -61.04 1.57
CA CYS A 99 -17.01 -61.05 2.31
C CYS A 99 -18.10 -60.38 1.47
N GLN A 100 -19.25 -61.06 1.26
CA GLN A 100 -20.34 -60.53 0.43
C GLN A 100 -21.04 -59.31 1.05
N ALA A 101 -20.96 -59.16 2.38
CA ALA A 101 -21.40 -57.98 3.10
C ALA A 101 -20.23 -57.03 3.37
N SER A 102 -20.41 -55.73 3.10
CA SER A 102 -19.50 -54.67 3.52
C SER A 102 -19.57 -54.46 5.03
N GLY A 103 -18.43 -54.18 5.68
CA GLY A 103 -18.37 -53.92 7.12
C GLY A 103 -18.00 -55.12 7.99
N VAL A 104 -17.56 -56.23 7.40
CA VAL A 104 -17.09 -57.42 8.14
C VAL A 104 -15.76 -57.96 7.60
N TYR A 105 -15.00 -58.64 8.47
CA TYR A 105 -13.74 -59.32 8.19
C TYR A 105 -13.63 -60.65 8.94
N GLY A 106 -12.49 -61.32 8.78
CA GLY A 106 -12.16 -62.61 9.40
C GLY A 106 -12.46 -63.77 8.48
N GLU A 107 -11.95 -64.96 8.79
CA GLU A 107 -12.02 -66.13 7.88
C GLU A 107 -13.46 -66.54 7.52
N ASN A 108 -14.42 -66.29 8.42
CA ASN A 108 -15.84 -66.56 8.23
C ASN A 108 -16.68 -65.30 7.97
N CYS A 109 -16.07 -64.11 7.81
CA CYS A 109 -16.77 -62.84 7.59
C CYS A 109 -17.81 -62.47 8.69
N THR A 110 -17.55 -62.87 9.94
CA THR A 110 -18.43 -62.64 11.09
C THR A 110 -17.99 -61.51 12.02
N GLU A 111 -16.74 -61.08 11.94
CA GLU A 111 -16.21 -59.99 12.79
C GLU A 111 -16.52 -58.64 12.13
N GLN A 112 -17.07 -57.68 12.88
CA GLN A 112 -17.35 -56.36 12.31
C GLN A 112 -16.07 -55.53 12.19
N CYS A 113 -15.90 -54.85 11.05
CA CYS A 113 -14.83 -53.88 10.85
C CYS A 113 -14.80 -52.86 12.00
N PRO A 114 -13.61 -52.39 12.44
CA PRO A 114 -13.50 -51.37 13.47
C PRO A 114 -14.40 -50.16 13.18
N PRO A 115 -15.12 -49.64 14.19
CA PRO A 115 -16.28 -48.76 13.99
C PRO A 115 -15.94 -47.39 13.39
N ASN A 116 -14.66 -47.01 13.38
CA ASN A 116 -14.17 -45.77 12.78
C ASN A 116 -13.38 -46.02 11.48
N CYS A 117 -13.42 -47.21 10.89
CA CYS A 117 -12.95 -47.39 9.52
C CYS A 117 -13.79 -46.51 8.59
N ARG A 118 -13.12 -45.78 7.70
CA ARG A 118 -13.79 -44.95 6.70
C ARG A 118 -14.69 -45.82 5.82
N ASP A 119 -15.94 -45.37 5.65
CA ASP A 119 -16.99 -46.06 4.89
C ASP A 119 -17.25 -47.51 5.37
N ASN A 120 -16.92 -47.83 6.63
CA ASN A 120 -16.90 -49.18 7.22
C ASN A 120 -16.05 -50.20 6.41
N MET A 121 -15.03 -49.73 5.67
CA MET A 121 -14.18 -50.60 4.86
C MET A 121 -12.86 -50.95 5.55
N CYS A 122 -12.70 -52.24 5.86
CA CYS A 122 -11.48 -52.81 6.41
C CYS A 122 -11.00 -54.02 5.61
N HIS A 123 -9.75 -54.41 5.83
CA HIS A 123 -9.11 -55.55 5.17
C HIS A 123 -9.81 -56.85 5.55
N ILE A 124 -10.40 -57.53 4.56
CA ILE A 124 -11.30 -58.70 4.71
C ILE A 124 -10.80 -59.84 5.60
N GLN A 125 -9.49 -59.96 5.82
CA GLN A 125 -8.89 -60.96 6.72
C GLN A 125 -8.25 -60.38 8.00
N ARG A 126 -7.93 -59.08 8.04
CA ARG A 126 -7.05 -58.49 9.06
C ARG A 126 -7.72 -57.41 9.92
N GLY A 127 -8.93 -56.98 9.58
CA GLY A 127 -9.64 -55.91 10.28
C GLY A 127 -9.02 -54.52 10.15
N THR A 128 -7.85 -54.38 9.52
CA THR A 128 -7.16 -53.10 9.37
C THR A 128 -7.90 -52.19 8.38
N CYS A 129 -8.24 -50.96 8.80
CA CYS A 129 -8.95 -50.01 7.96
C CYS A 129 -8.08 -49.51 6.80
N TYR A 130 -8.67 -49.29 5.62
CA TYR A 130 -7.97 -48.66 4.49
C TYR A 130 -7.83 -47.13 4.64
N GLY A 131 -8.52 -46.56 5.63
CA GLY A 131 -8.40 -45.18 6.08
C GLY A 131 -9.34 -44.97 7.26
N CYS A 132 -9.11 -43.93 8.05
CA CYS A 132 -9.93 -43.63 9.22
C CYS A 132 -11.02 -42.60 8.93
N ALA A 133 -12.13 -42.70 9.65
CA ALA A 133 -13.08 -41.60 9.80
C ALA A 133 -12.37 -40.39 10.46
N PRO A 134 -12.82 -39.15 10.19
CA PRO A 134 -12.22 -37.96 10.78
C PRO A 134 -12.10 -38.06 12.31
N GLY A 135 -10.95 -37.64 12.84
CA GLY A 135 -10.65 -37.67 14.27
C GLY A 135 -10.05 -38.96 14.82
N TRP A 136 -9.79 -39.95 13.97
CA TRP A 136 -9.18 -41.23 14.33
C TRP A 136 -7.92 -41.51 13.50
N ILE A 137 -7.01 -42.28 14.09
CA ILE A 137 -5.70 -42.64 13.56
C ILE A 137 -5.35 -44.07 14.00
N ASP A 138 -4.19 -44.58 13.58
CA ASP A 138 -3.77 -46.00 13.64
C ASP A 138 -4.41 -46.91 12.57
N THR A 139 -3.90 -48.13 12.44
CA THR A 139 -4.27 -49.09 11.38
C THR A 139 -5.64 -49.75 11.58
N THR A 140 -6.27 -49.55 12.74
CA THR A 140 -7.59 -50.03 13.15
C THR A 140 -8.53 -48.87 13.53
N CYS A 141 -8.08 -47.62 13.44
CA CYS A 141 -8.84 -46.41 13.73
C CYS A 141 -9.44 -46.37 15.15
N ASN A 142 -8.76 -46.98 16.13
CA ASN A 142 -9.19 -47.02 17.52
C ASN A 142 -8.55 -45.89 18.36
N THR A 143 -7.41 -45.35 17.91
CA THR A 143 -6.75 -44.22 18.55
C THR A 143 -7.35 -42.91 18.06
N LYS A 144 -7.70 -42.02 18.99
CA LYS A 144 -8.15 -40.65 18.70
C LYS A 144 -6.97 -39.78 18.28
N CYS A 145 -7.22 -38.70 17.53
CA CYS A 145 -6.16 -37.72 17.24
C CYS A 145 -5.48 -37.22 18.52
N VAL A 146 -4.16 -37.06 18.44
CA VAL A 146 -3.35 -36.49 19.53
C VAL A 146 -3.84 -35.08 19.86
N GLY A 147 -3.93 -34.75 21.15
CA GLY A 147 -4.46 -33.48 21.62
C GLY A 147 -3.80 -32.28 20.93
N GLY A 148 -4.62 -31.36 20.42
CA GLY A 148 -4.17 -30.26 19.56
C GLY A 148 -4.36 -30.50 18.06
N TRP A 149 -4.83 -31.68 17.64
CA TRP A 149 -5.09 -32.03 16.24
C TRP A 149 -6.47 -32.68 16.06
N TYR A 150 -7.08 -32.49 14.88
CA TYR A 150 -8.41 -32.98 14.53
C TYR A 150 -8.58 -33.26 13.03
N GLY A 151 -9.76 -33.76 12.65
CA GLY A 151 -10.17 -33.94 11.26
C GLY A 151 -9.58 -35.17 10.59
N LEU A 152 -9.67 -35.23 9.25
CA LEU A 152 -9.15 -36.36 8.48
C LEU A 152 -7.62 -36.46 8.61
N ASP A 153 -7.13 -37.69 8.82
CA ASP A 153 -5.72 -38.03 9.10
C ASP A 153 -5.06 -37.24 10.25
N CYS A 154 -5.85 -36.61 11.13
CA CYS A 154 -5.37 -35.70 12.18
C CYS A 154 -4.47 -34.56 11.68
N LYS A 155 -4.63 -34.11 10.42
CA LYS A 155 -3.78 -33.07 9.80
C LYS A 155 -4.19 -31.63 10.14
N GLN A 156 -5.37 -31.42 10.73
CA GLN A 156 -5.86 -30.07 11.07
C GLN A 156 -5.50 -29.75 12.52
N LYS A 157 -4.99 -28.54 12.78
CA LYS A 157 -4.53 -28.15 14.12
C LYS A 157 -5.61 -27.36 14.85
N CYS A 158 -5.88 -27.70 16.11
CA CYS A 158 -6.75 -26.91 16.99
C CYS A 158 -6.25 -25.46 17.07
N SER A 159 -7.17 -24.50 17.25
CA SER A 159 -6.82 -23.08 17.48
C SER A 159 -5.95 -22.85 18.71
N GLY A 160 -6.05 -23.71 19.72
CA GLY A 160 -5.40 -23.51 21.02
C GLY A 160 -6.10 -22.45 21.89
N HIS A 161 -7.34 -22.07 21.53
CA HIS A 161 -8.13 -21.05 22.21
C HIS A 161 -9.47 -21.59 22.75
N CYS A 162 -9.57 -22.90 22.95
CA CYS A 162 -10.63 -23.48 23.76
C CYS A 162 -10.52 -22.96 25.20
N ARG A 163 -11.67 -22.85 25.85
CA ARG A 163 -11.79 -22.42 27.24
C ARG A 163 -10.92 -23.28 28.16
N ASP A 164 -10.29 -22.65 29.15
CA ASP A 164 -9.49 -23.29 30.19
C ASP A 164 -8.37 -24.23 29.66
N ASN A 165 -7.85 -23.94 28.45
CA ASN A 165 -6.90 -24.75 27.68
C ASN A 165 -7.38 -26.19 27.38
N ALA A 166 -8.70 -26.42 27.33
CA ALA A 166 -9.27 -27.70 26.93
C ALA A 166 -8.78 -28.15 25.55
N VAL A 167 -8.68 -29.46 25.35
CA VAL A 167 -8.33 -30.05 24.05
C VAL A 167 -9.56 -29.94 23.14
N CYS A 168 -9.39 -29.41 21.92
CA CYS A 168 -10.50 -29.33 20.97
C CYS A 168 -10.96 -30.72 20.52
N ASN A 169 -12.24 -30.84 20.16
CA ASN A 169 -12.86 -32.09 19.76
C ASN A 169 -12.09 -32.74 18.61
N HIS A 170 -11.57 -33.94 18.83
CA HIS A 170 -10.69 -34.63 17.89
C HIS A 170 -11.32 -34.88 16.51
N VAL A 171 -12.65 -34.95 16.40
CA VAL A 171 -13.36 -35.13 15.12
C VAL A 171 -13.57 -33.78 14.41
N THR A 172 -14.19 -32.82 15.10
CA THR A 172 -14.75 -31.61 14.48
C THR A 172 -13.88 -30.36 14.64
N GLY A 173 -12.89 -30.37 15.54
CA GLY A 173 -12.09 -29.21 15.93
C GLY A 173 -12.81 -28.24 16.87
N GLN A 174 -14.05 -28.53 17.24
CA GLN A 174 -14.89 -27.66 18.07
C GLN A 174 -14.45 -27.66 19.53
N CYS A 175 -14.56 -26.53 20.22
CA CYS A 175 -14.38 -26.45 21.67
C CYS A 175 -15.75 -26.61 22.34
N ASP A 176 -16.01 -27.76 22.96
CA ASP A 176 -17.34 -28.12 23.47
C ASP A 176 -17.76 -27.25 24.67
N ASP A 177 -16.82 -26.85 25.54
CA ASP A 177 -17.02 -25.86 26.62
C ASP A 177 -16.90 -24.38 26.14
N GLY A 178 -16.79 -24.19 24.83
CA GLY A 178 -16.61 -22.89 24.17
C GLY A 178 -15.19 -22.33 24.23
N CYS A 179 -15.08 -21.04 23.94
CA CYS A 179 -13.81 -20.34 23.74
C CYS A 179 -13.31 -19.62 24.99
N ALA A 180 -11.98 -19.57 25.10
CA ALA A 180 -11.27 -18.72 26.03
C ALA A 180 -11.59 -17.22 25.79
N ALA A 181 -11.29 -16.40 26.79
CA ALA A 181 -11.54 -14.97 26.74
C ALA A 181 -10.82 -14.33 25.53
N GLY A 182 -11.51 -13.42 24.84
CA GLY A 182 -10.99 -12.81 23.61
C GLY A 182 -11.30 -13.55 22.31
N TRP A 183 -11.84 -14.77 22.37
CA TRP A 183 -12.10 -15.66 21.24
C TRP A 183 -13.56 -16.13 21.15
N ARG A 184 -13.99 -16.48 19.93
CA ARG A 184 -15.36 -16.92 19.59
C ARG A 184 -15.39 -17.76 18.31
N GLY A 185 -16.57 -18.35 18.04
CA GLY A 185 -16.81 -19.23 16.89
C GLY A 185 -16.55 -20.70 17.25
N ALA A 186 -17.12 -21.63 16.49
CA ALA A 186 -17.10 -23.06 16.85
C ALA A 186 -15.67 -23.61 17.08
N LEU A 187 -14.69 -23.15 16.29
CA LEU A 187 -13.28 -23.56 16.38
C LEU A 187 -12.43 -22.63 17.26
N CYS A 188 -13.02 -21.59 17.86
CA CYS A 188 -12.33 -20.52 18.59
C CYS A 188 -11.20 -19.83 17.80
N ASP A 189 -11.35 -19.81 16.48
CA ASP A 189 -10.44 -19.26 15.48
C ASP A 189 -10.58 -17.74 15.29
N LYS A 190 -11.66 -17.15 15.81
CA LYS A 190 -12.03 -15.75 15.56
C LYS A 190 -11.96 -14.94 16.85
N VAL A 191 -11.23 -13.82 16.79
CA VAL A 191 -11.20 -12.82 17.86
C VAL A 191 -12.58 -12.17 18.09
N CYS A 192 -12.80 -11.64 19.30
CA CYS A 192 -13.97 -10.83 19.62
C CYS A 192 -14.15 -9.65 18.68
N LYS A 193 -15.40 -9.32 18.37
CA LYS A 193 -15.74 -8.10 17.65
C LYS A 193 -15.45 -6.89 18.54
N ASN A 194 -15.07 -5.75 17.95
CA ASN A 194 -14.97 -4.51 18.71
C ASN A 194 -16.31 -4.21 19.40
N GLY A 195 -16.28 -3.94 20.70
CA GLY A 195 -17.48 -3.82 21.53
C GLY A 195 -17.87 -5.09 22.29
N THR A 196 -17.17 -6.21 22.13
CA THR A 196 -17.44 -7.48 22.85
C THR A 196 -16.18 -8.04 23.52
N TYR A 197 -16.34 -8.71 24.67
CA TYR A 197 -15.24 -9.29 25.45
C TYR A 197 -15.64 -10.55 26.25
N GLY A 198 -14.65 -11.23 26.84
CA GLY A 198 -14.82 -12.39 27.71
C GLY A 198 -14.90 -13.72 26.95
N ASN A 199 -15.15 -14.80 27.68
CA ASN A 199 -15.30 -16.15 27.10
C ASN A 199 -16.44 -16.15 26.07
N ASN A 200 -16.18 -16.71 24.88
CA ASN A 200 -17.09 -16.65 23.73
C ASN A 200 -17.52 -15.23 23.28
N CYS A 201 -16.90 -14.16 23.81
CA CYS A 201 -17.23 -12.77 23.55
C CYS A 201 -18.68 -12.38 23.91
N VAL A 202 -19.26 -12.98 24.97
CA VAL A 202 -20.67 -12.78 25.35
C VAL A 202 -20.94 -11.47 26.09
N HIS A 203 -19.91 -10.80 26.62
CA HIS A 203 -20.07 -9.53 27.34
C HIS A 203 -19.86 -8.34 26.42
N ASN A 204 -20.66 -7.29 26.59
CA ASN A 204 -20.54 -6.06 25.82
C ASN A 204 -19.67 -5.03 26.57
N CYS A 205 -18.74 -4.37 25.85
CA CYS A 205 -18.03 -3.20 26.37
C CYS A 205 -19.03 -2.11 26.78
N SER A 206 -18.69 -1.30 27.79
CA SER A 206 -19.51 -0.16 28.24
C SER A 206 -19.74 0.95 27.20
N GLY A 207 -18.98 0.96 26.10
CA GLY A 207 -18.97 2.06 25.13
C GLY A 207 -18.29 3.34 25.63
N ASN A 208 -17.79 3.35 26.87
CA ASN A 208 -17.29 4.54 27.57
C ASN A 208 -15.76 4.59 27.69
N CYS A 209 -15.04 3.79 26.89
CA CYS A 209 -13.58 3.91 26.77
C CYS A 209 -13.19 5.25 26.11
N LEU A 210 -12.09 5.84 26.57
CA LEU A 210 -11.57 7.12 26.09
C LEU A 210 -11.14 7.02 24.61
N ASN A 211 -11.40 8.09 23.83
CA ASN A 211 -11.06 8.19 22.41
C ASN A 211 -11.69 7.10 21.50
N GLU A 212 -12.85 6.55 21.88
CA GLU A 212 -13.55 5.50 21.12
C GLU A 212 -12.72 4.22 20.93
N SER A 213 -11.73 3.98 21.80
CA SER A 213 -10.97 2.74 21.80
C SER A 213 -11.89 1.53 22.09
N PRO A 214 -11.68 0.38 21.43
CA PRO A 214 -12.36 -0.84 21.84
C PRO A 214 -11.85 -1.26 23.21
N CYS A 215 -12.74 -1.77 24.07
CA CYS A 215 -12.30 -2.35 25.34
C CYS A 215 -11.49 -3.63 25.09
N ASN A 216 -10.63 -3.97 26.05
CA ASN A 216 -9.82 -5.18 26.06
C ASN A 216 -10.74 -6.40 25.91
N ARG A 217 -10.42 -7.25 24.92
CA ARG A 217 -11.29 -8.35 24.47
C ARG A 217 -11.36 -9.52 25.46
N GLU A 218 -10.43 -9.59 26.41
CA GLU A 218 -10.40 -10.65 27.42
C GLU A 218 -11.21 -10.25 28.66
N ASN A 219 -10.92 -9.09 29.23
CA ASN A 219 -11.41 -8.67 30.55
C ASN A 219 -12.38 -7.47 30.53
N GLY A 220 -12.61 -6.83 29.38
CA GLY A 220 -13.50 -5.68 29.24
C GLY A 220 -12.94 -4.36 29.77
N HIS A 221 -11.65 -4.30 30.09
CA HIS A 221 -10.99 -3.08 30.58
C HIS A 221 -10.82 -2.06 29.46
N CYS A 222 -11.09 -0.79 29.73
CA CYS A 222 -10.66 0.31 28.89
C CYS A 222 -9.21 0.70 29.24
N ASP A 223 -8.24 0.01 28.65
CA ASP A 223 -6.79 0.20 28.94
C ASP A 223 -6.30 1.65 28.73
N THR A 224 -6.99 2.42 27.88
CA THR A 224 -6.72 3.86 27.63
C THR A 224 -7.44 4.81 28.60
N GLY A 225 -8.13 4.29 29.62
CA GLY A 225 -8.96 5.06 30.55
C GLY A 225 -10.38 5.33 30.06
N CYS A 226 -11.18 6.00 30.89
CA CYS A 226 -12.60 6.28 30.65
C CYS A 226 -12.87 7.65 30.05
N LYS A 227 -14.01 7.77 29.34
CA LYS A 227 -14.62 9.07 29.02
C LYS A 227 -14.92 9.86 30.30
N PRO A 228 -14.93 11.21 30.26
CA PRO A 228 -15.36 12.03 31.39
C PRO A 228 -16.72 11.59 31.93
N GLY A 229 -16.88 11.58 33.26
CA GLY A 229 -18.08 11.11 33.93
C GLY A 229 -18.14 9.61 34.21
N TYR A 230 -17.19 8.82 33.71
CA TYR A 230 -17.11 7.39 33.97
C TYR A 230 -15.83 7.01 34.71
N THR A 231 -15.90 5.93 35.48
CA THR A 231 -14.82 5.42 36.34
C THR A 231 -14.81 3.88 36.37
N LYS A 232 -13.89 3.30 37.15
CA LYS A 232 -13.50 1.88 37.17
C LYS A 232 -12.82 1.40 35.88
N ALA A 233 -12.31 0.17 35.93
CA ALA A 233 -11.62 -0.47 34.83
C ALA A 233 -12.48 -0.56 33.55
N SER A 234 -13.74 -0.99 33.67
CA SER A 234 -14.62 -1.22 32.51
C SER A 234 -15.43 0.02 32.10
N CYS A 235 -15.25 1.18 32.76
CA CYS A 235 -15.98 2.43 32.49
C CYS A 235 -17.52 2.29 32.50
N ASN A 236 -18.01 1.36 33.32
CA ASN A 236 -19.42 1.03 33.50
C ASN A 236 -20.09 1.80 34.64
N GLU A 237 -19.32 2.28 35.62
CA GLU A 237 -19.81 3.16 36.69
C GLU A 237 -19.68 4.63 36.27
N HIS A 238 -20.75 5.41 36.50
CA HIS A 238 -20.68 6.88 36.45
C HIS A 238 -19.98 7.43 37.71
N CYS A 239 -19.61 8.71 37.70
CA CYS A 239 -19.07 9.35 38.90
C CYS A 239 -20.08 9.33 40.05
N ARG A 240 -19.55 9.13 41.27
CA ARG A 240 -20.35 9.23 42.50
C ARG A 240 -20.91 10.64 42.65
N SER A 241 -22.11 10.76 43.21
CA SER A 241 -22.77 12.03 43.48
C SER A 241 -21.81 13.02 44.17
N GLY A 242 -21.78 14.25 43.67
CA GLY A 242 -20.83 15.27 44.13
C GLY A 242 -19.47 15.26 43.41
N HIS A 243 -19.24 14.39 42.43
CA HIS A 243 -18.01 14.36 41.63
C HIS A 243 -18.27 14.26 40.12
N TYR A 244 -17.39 14.85 39.31
CA TYR A 244 -17.52 14.87 37.86
C TYR A 244 -16.18 14.84 37.09
N GLY A 245 -16.27 14.70 35.76
CA GLY A 245 -15.14 14.86 34.84
C GLY A 245 -14.26 13.62 34.68
N TYR A 246 -13.06 13.80 34.13
CA TYR A 246 -12.13 12.70 33.88
C TYR A 246 -11.70 12.01 35.18
N MET A 247 -11.93 10.69 35.26
CA MET A 247 -11.68 9.87 36.45
C MET A 247 -12.37 10.41 37.73
N CYS A 248 -13.46 11.17 37.59
CA CYS A 248 -14.24 11.73 38.70
C CYS A 248 -13.43 12.58 39.70
N LYS A 249 -12.33 13.20 39.25
CA LYS A 249 -11.40 13.92 40.13
C LYS A 249 -11.83 15.34 40.52
N LYS A 250 -12.94 15.85 39.98
CA LYS A 250 -13.46 17.19 40.30
C LYS A 250 -14.67 17.07 41.21
N ALA A 251 -14.72 17.84 42.29
CA ALA A 251 -15.92 17.96 43.11
C ALA A 251 -16.94 18.92 42.45
N CYS A 252 -18.23 18.60 42.57
CA CYS A 252 -19.34 19.51 42.29
C CYS A 252 -19.26 20.76 43.19
N SER A 253 -19.87 21.87 42.75
CA SER A 253 -20.11 23.00 43.65
C SER A 253 -21.15 22.64 44.70
N GLY A 254 -20.96 23.14 45.93
CA GLY A 254 -21.98 23.12 46.98
C GLY A 254 -23.12 24.13 46.75
N HIS A 255 -23.02 24.96 45.70
CA HIS A 255 -23.95 26.06 45.40
C HIS A 255 -24.88 25.76 44.21
N CYS A 256 -25.05 24.50 43.82
CA CYS A 256 -26.17 24.11 42.96
C CYS A 256 -27.50 24.40 43.69
N LEU A 257 -28.51 24.89 42.95
CA LEU A 257 -29.83 25.18 43.50
C LEU A 257 -30.44 23.91 44.15
N ASN A 258 -31.17 24.06 45.25
CA ASN A 258 -31.84 22.97 45.99
C ASN A 258 -30.92 21.80 46.44
N ASN A 259 -29.60 22.01 46.56
CA ASN A 259 -28.60 20.95 46.75
C ASN A 259 -28.64 19.85 45.65
N ALA A 260 -29.11 20.19 44.44
CA ALA A 260 -29.12 19.28 43.32
C ALA A 260 -27.72 18.77 42.98
N VAL A 261 -27.61 17.46 42.71
CA VAL A 261 -26.33 16.84 42.33
C VAL A 261 -25.94 17.33 40.93
N CYS A 262 -24.74 17.89 40.80
CA CYS A 262 -24.25 18.38 39.51
C CYS A 262 -24.04 17.25 38.49
N ASP A 263 -24.13 17.57 37.20
CA ASP A 263 -23.92 16.64 36.10
C ASP A 263 -22.57 15.91 36.25
N TYR A 264 -22.62 14.58 36.27
CA TYR A 264 -21.45 13.75 36.56
C TYR A 264 -20.41 13.76 35.43
N ILE A 265 -20.76 14.18 34.21
CA ILE A 265 -19.85 14.28 33.07
C ILE A 265 -19.08 15.59 33.11
N ASP A 266 -19.78 16.72 33.23
CA ASP A 266 -19.18 18.05 33.01
C ASP A 266 -19.38 19.08 34.13
N GLY A 267 -20.08 18.70 35.20
CA GLY A 267 -20.13 19.40 36.48
C GLY A 267 -21.24 20.45 36.60
N ARG A 268 -22.16 20.52 35.63
CA ARG A 268 -23.18 21.57 35.59
C ARG A 268 -24.29 21.36 36.61
N CYS A 269 -24.72 22.44 37.26
CA CYS A 269 -25.95 22.45 38.04
C CYS A 269 -27.14 22.64 37.08
N SER A 270 -27.90 21.58 36.82
CA SER A 270 -29.05 21.58 35.88
C SER A 270 -30.12 22.61 36.26
N ASP A 271 -30.40 22.72 37.55
CA ASP A 271 -31.43 23.58 38.13
C ASP A 271 -30.91 25.01 38.41
N GLY A 272 -29.70 25.34 37.96
CA GLY A 272 -29.06 26.63 38.19
C GLY A 272 -28.32 26.74 39.53
N CYS A 273 -28.03 27.98 39.93
CA CYS A 273 -27.21 28.31 41.09
C CYS A 273 -28.04 28.86 42.24
N GLN A 274 -27.58 28.63 43.47
CA GLN A 274 -28.08 29.35 44.64
C GLN A 274 -27.87 30.88 44.48
N PRO A 275 -28.75 31.72 45.05
CA PRO A 275 -28.61 33.18 45.00
C PRO A 275 -27.23 33.66 45.42
N GLY A 276 -26.64 34.58 44.66
CA GLY A 276 -25.29 35.07 44.87
C GLY A 276 -24.17 34.29 44.19
N TYR A 277 -24.49 33.22 43.45
CA TYR A 277 -23.56 32.46 42.62
C TYR A 277 -24.02 32.41 41.17
N ILE A 278 -23.07 32.29 40.24
CA ILE A 278 -23.29 32.32 38.80
C ILE A 278 -22.31 31.40 38.06
N GLY A 279 -22.54 31.25 36.75
CA GLY A 279 -21.76 30.39 35.88
C GLY A 279 -22.27 28.94 35.92
N LYS A 280 -21.96 28.17 34.87
CA LYS A 280 -22.57 26.83 34.69
C LYS A 280 -22.21 25.82 35.78
N LEU A 281 -21.16 26.08 36.56
CA LEU A 281 -20.68 25.24 37.66
C LEU A 281 -21.01 25.84 39.04
N CYS A 282 -21.62 27.02 39.13
CA CYS A 282 -21.94 27.71 40.38
C CYS A 282 -20.75 27.85 41.36
N ASN A 283 -19.55 28.06 40.84
CA ASN A 283 -18.33 28.32 41.63
C ASN A 283 -17.98 29.81 41.71
N ASP A 284 -18.51 30.63 40.80
CA ASP A 284 -18.23 32.05 40.74
C ASP A 284 -19.29 32.79 41.56
N SER A 285 -18.87 33.59 42.56
CA SER A 285 -19.78 34.51 43.26
C SER A 285 -20.16 35.70 42.36
N CYS A 286 -21.25 36.40 42.67
CA CYS A 286 -21.59 37.61 41.93
C CYS A 286 -20.47 38.65 42.03
N LYS A 287 -20.20 39.30 40.89
CA LYS A 287 -19.25 40.42 40.81
C LYS A 287 -19.70 41.54 41.74
N ASN A 288 -18.77 42.14 42.49
CA ASN A 288 -19.02 43.28 43.37
C ASN A 288 -19.97 44.31 42.73
N GLY A 289 -21.02 44.68 43.48
CA GLY A 289 -22.11 45.55 43.01
C GLY A 289 -23.33 44.81 42.44
N TYR A 290 -23.30 43.48 42.35
CA TYR A 290 -24.42 42.64 41.89
C TYR A 290 -24.73 41.53 42.90
N TYR A 291 -26.00 41.16 43.02
CA TYR A 291 -26.47 40.18 44.01
C TYR A 291 -27.71 39.39 43.58
N GLY A 292 -28.08 38.39 44.39
CA GLY A 292 -29.31 37.63 44.27
C GLY A 292 -29.27 36.56 43.17
N GLU A 293 -30.44 36.07 42.77
CA GLU A 293 -30.58 35.04 41.74
C GLU A 293 -29.98 35.50 40.40
N ASN A 294 -29.13 34.66 39.80
CA ASN A 294 -28.39 34.95 38.57
C ASN A 294 -27.61 36.29 38.58
N CYS A 295 -27.27 36.83 39.76
CA CYS A 295 -26.66 38.15 39.94
C CYS A 295 -27.43 39.28 39.24
N SER A 296 -28.75 39.15 39.14
CA SER A 296 -29.63 40.02 38.36
C SER A 296 -29.94 41.36 39.05
N ARG A 297 -29.71 41.46 40.36
CA ARG A 297 -29.98 42.67 41.15
C ARG A 297 -28.71 43.49 41.32
N VAL A 298 -28.84 44.80 41.31
CA VAL A 298 -27.71 45.75 41.43
C VAL A 298 -27.77 46.40 42.82
N CYS A 299 -26.64 46.43 43.51
CA CYS A 299 -26.52 47.10 44.81
C CYS A 299 -26.55 48.63 44.64
N SER A 300 -26.97 49.35 45.68
CA SER A 300 -26.99 50.82 45.66
C SER A 300 -25.60 51.41 45.34
N SER A 301 -25.55 52.55 44.64
CA SER A 301 -24.31 53.29 44.38
C SER A 301 -23.60 53.75 45.66
N ASN A 302 -24.35 53.86 46.76
CA ASN A 302 -23.85 54.29 48.07
C ASN A 302 -23.35 53.11 48.93
N CYS A 303 -23.31 51.90 48.35
CA CYS A 303 -22.85 50.67 48.97
C CYS A 303 -21.32 50.51 48.80
N LYS A 304 -20.59 50.49 49.92
CA LYS A 304 -19.13 50.30 49.96
C LYS A 304 -18.74 48.82 49.79
N ILE A 305 -19.41 47.92 50.51
CA ILE A 305 -19.29 46.46 50.33
C ILE A 305 -20.70 45.89 50.27
N CYS A 306 -21.01 45.19 49.18
CA CYS A 306 -22.30 44.52 48.99
C CYS A 306 -22.15 43.02 49.20
N ASN A 307 -23.04 42.42 49.99
CA ASN A 307 -23.18 40.97 50.07
C ASN A 307 -23.78 40.44 48.77
N HIS A 308 -23.07 39.53 48.10
CA HIS A 308 -23.49 38.96 46.82
C HIS A 308 -24.75 38.09 46.92
N THR A 309 -25.11 37.56 48.09
CA THR A 309 -26.30 36.70 48.23
C THR A 309 -27.59 37.50 48.39
N ASP A 310 -27.66 38.39 49.37
CA ASP A 310 -28.89 39.10 49.79
C ASP A 310 -28.92 40.60 49.42
N GLY A 311 -27.78 41.18 49.01
CA GLY A 311 -27.65 42.59 48.66
C GLY A 311 -27.56 43.54 49.84
N THR A 312 -27.38 43.03 51.06
CA THR A 312 -27.08 43.85 52.23
C THR A 312 -25.77 44.60 52.04
N CYS A 313 -25.76 45.86 52.46
CA CYS A 313 -24.67 46.78 52.19
C CYS A 313 -24.06 47.34 53.47
N SER A 314 -22.73 47.39 53.53
CA SER A 314 -22.06 48.43 54.31
C SER A 314 -21.99 49.71 53.49
N CYS A 315 -22.32 50.83 54.10
CA CYS A 315 -22.54 52.10 53.40
C CYS A 315 -21.30 52.99 53.42
N PHE A 316 -21.09 53.72 52.32
CA PHE A 316 -20.19 54.86 52.34
C PHE A 316 -20.66 55.91 53.36
N ALA A 317 -19.73 56.73 53.83
CA ALA A 317 -20.03 57.78 54.79
C ALA A 317 -21.12 58.73 54.25
N GLY A 318 -22.05 59.13 55.13
CA GLY A 318 -23.25 59.90 54.75
C GLY A 318 -24.50 59.07 54.50
N TRP A 319 -24.43 57.73 54.51
CA TRP A 319 -25.55 56.85 54.21
C TRP A 319 -25.71 55.70 55.20
N MET A 320 -26.96 55.27 55.41
CA MET A 320 -27.35 54.12 56.23
C MET A 320 -28.58 53.39 55.67
N GLY A 321 -29.02 52.36 56.40
CA GLY A 321 -30.07 51.43 56.00
C GLY A 321 -29.51 50.26 55.19
N PRO A 322 -30.26 49.14 55.07
CA PRO A 322 -29.76 47.87 54.53
C PRO A 322 -29.27 47.95 53.07
N ASN A 323 -29.68 48.99 52.33
CA ASN A 323 -29.31 49.29 50.95
C ASN A 323 -28.74 50.72 50.76
N CYS A 324 -28.27 51.37 51.84
CA CYS A 324 -27.62 52.69 51.79
C CYS A 324 -28.41 53.80 51.07
N SER A 325 -29.74 53.73 51.13
CA SER A 325 -30.64 54.69 50.47
C SER A 325 -31.13 55.80 51.40
N ILE A 326 -30.77 55.76 52.69
CA ILE A 326 -31.15 56.75 53.70
C ILE A 326 -29.92 57.60 54.01
N ALA A 327 -29.99 58.92 53.82
CA ALA A 327 -28.91 59.83 54.20
C ALA A 327 -28.89 60.03 55.73
N CYS A 328 -27.70 60.21 56.33
CA CYS A 328 -27.63 60.51 57.76
C CYS A 328 -28.25 61.90 58.06
N THR A 329 -29.07 62.00 59.11
CA THR A 329 -29.73 63.27 59.50
C THR A 329 -29.18 63.89 60.79
N LYS A 330 -28.73 63.06 61.73
CA LYS A 330 -28.18 63.45 63.06
C LYS A 330 -26.97 62.61 63.47
N SER A 331 -26.30 62.05 62.48
CA SER A 331 -25.18 61.13 62.60
C SER A 331 -24.31 61.25 61.34
N TYR A 332 -23.13 60.64 61.35
CA TYR A 332 -22.15 60.75 60.29
C TYR A 332 -21.23 59.54 60.20
N GLY A 333 -20.41 59.50 59.14
CA GLY A 333 -19.47 58.41 58.87
C GLY A 333 -20.15 57.21 58.22
N GLU A 334 -19.38 56.13 58.03
CA GLU A 334 -19.87 54.89 57.39
C GLU A 334 -21.02 54.28 58.19
N ASN A 335 -22.09 53.88 57.50
CA ASN A 335 -23.36 53.43 58.11
C ASN A 335 -24.00 54.44 59.09
N CYS A 336 -23.59 55.73 59.05
CA CYS A 336 -23.96 56.74 60.04
C CYS A 336 -23.65 56.33 61.50
N GLN A 337 -22.57 55.57 61.72
CA GLN A 337 -22.26 54.95 63.01
C GLN A 337 -21.87 55.92 64.14
N PHE A 338 -21.58 57.19 63.82
CA PHE A 338 -21.23 58.21 64.81
C PHE A 338 -22.35 59.24 64.93
N SER A 339 -22.86 59.53 66.13
CA SER A 339 -23.82 60.62 66.32
C SER A 339 -23.18 61.99 66.09
N CYS A 340 -23.93 62.95 65.56
CA CYS A 340 -23.51 64.35 65.56
C CYS A 340 -23.28 64.82 67.02
N SER A 341 -22.34 65.76 67.22
CA SER A 341 -22.12 66.32 68.55
C SER A 341 -23.43 66.92 69.10
N PRO A 342 -23.80 66.64 70.36
CA PRO A 342 -25.00 67.23 70.97
C PRO A 342 -24.91 68.76 71.07
N ASN A 343 -23.69 69.30 70.92
CA ASN A 343 -23.35 70.71 70.98
C ASN A 343 -23.38 71.40 69.60
N CYS A 344 -23.58 70.68 68.49
CA CYS A 344 -24.01 71.32 67.25
C CYS A 344 -25.39 71.97 67.45
N ILE A 345 -25.61 73.19 66.94
CA ILE A 345 -26.97 73.76 66.89
C ILE A 345 -27.89 72.81 66.09
N ASN A 346 -29.09 72.59 66.62
CA ASN A 346 -30.10 71.62 66.14
C ASN A 346 -29.64 70.16 65.99
N GLN A 347 -28.46 69.79 66.50
CA GLN A 347 -27.83 68.46 66.35
C GLN A 347 -27.62 68.02 64.89
N THR A 348 -27.43 68.99 63.98
CA THR A 348 -27.17 68.74 62.56
C THR A 348 -25.69 68.95 62.23
N CYS A 349 -25.08 67.94 61.64
CA CYS A 349 -23.68 67.93 61.19
C CYS A 349 -23.57 67.34 59.77
N ASP A 350 -22.43 67.55 59.11
CA ASP A 350 -22.12 66.97 57.81
C ASP A 350 -22.21 65.43 57.86
N PRO A 351 -23.06 64.79 57.05
CA PRO A 351 -23.27 63.34 57.09
C PRO A 351 -22.00 62.51 56.82
N ILE A 352 -21.01 63.05 56.12
CA ILE A 352 -19.80 62.33 55.71
C ILE A 352 -18.74 62.41 56.81
N ASN A 353 -18.41 63.62 57.27
CA ASN A 353 -17.27 63.86 58.14
C ASN A 353 -17.62 64.30 59.58
N GLY A 354 -18.86 64.74 59.84
CA GLY A 354 -19.37 65.10 61.16
C GLY A 354 -19.11 66.53 61.65
N THR A 355 -18.68 67.47 60.79
CA THR A 355 -18.55 68.89 61.19
C THR A 355 -19.92 69.56 61.34
N CYS A 356 -20.09 70.42 62.32
CA CYS A 356 -21.39 71.07 62.58
C CYS A 356 -21.71 72.10 61.48
N LEU A 357 -22.89 72.00 60.85
CA LEU A 357 -23.22 72.76 59.62
C LEU A 357 -23.52 74.26 59.83
N THR A 358 -23.61 74.72 61.08
CA THR A 358 -23.94 76.13 61.41
C THR A 358 -22.98 76.71 62.45
N SER A 359 -23.08 76.29 63.71
CA SER A 359 -22.13 76.65 64.78
C SER A 359 -22.35 75.82 66.04
N CYS A 360 -21.50 76.04 67.05
CA CYS A 360 -21.57 75.41 68.37
C CYS A 360 -22.53 76.14 69.32
N ARG A 361 -23.09 75.39 70.27
CA ARG A 361 -23.66 75.98 71.49
C ARG A 361 -22.56 76.69 72.28
N THR A 362 -22.92 77.78 72.95
CA THR A 362 -22.01 78.56 73.79
C THR A 362 -21.28 77.67 74.80
N GLU A 363 -19.98 77.94 75.01
CA GLU A 363 -19.01 77.19 75.83
C GLU A 363 -18.18 76.09 75.11
N TYR A 364 -18.49 75.75 73.85
CA TYR A 364 -17.68 74.82 73.03
C TYR A 364 -17.07 75.48 71.79
N PHE A 365 -15.86 75.05 71.40
CA PHE A 365 -15.18 75.45 70.16
C PHE A 365 -14.63 74.22 69.40
N ASP A 366 -14.10 74.43 68.18
CA ASP A 366 -13.77 73.46 67.12
C ASP A 366 -14.91 73.11 66.13
N GLU A 367 -14.55 72.60 64.94
CA GLU A 367 -15.50 72.32 63.83
C GLU A 367 -16.52 71.20 64.15
N LYS A 368 -16.32 70.45 65.23
CA LYS A 368 -17.21 69.37 65.70
C LYS A 368 -17.82 69.69 67.07
N CYS A 369 -17.61 70.89 67.60
CA CYS A 369 -18.09 71.35 68.91
C CYS A 369 -17.79 70.34 70.04
N SER A 370 -16.53 69.88 70.11
CA SER A 370 -16.11 68.83 71.04
C SER A 370 -15.29 69.34 72.22
N THR A 371 -14.72 70.55 72.15
CA THR A 371 -13.78 71.08 73.15
C THR A 371 -14.40 72.19 74.00
N GLU A 372 -14.40 72.04 75.33
CA GLU A 372 -14.89 73.04 76.30
C GLU A 372 -13.87 74.15 76.56
N ILE A 373 -14.35 75.38 76.79
CA ILE A 373 -13.52 76.51 77.25
C ILE A 373 -13.38 76.45 78.79
N LYS A 374 -12.19 76.10 79.31
CA LYS A 374 -11.88 76.18 80.75
C LYS A 374 -10.58 76.95 81.00
N ALA A 375 -10.63 77.83 82.02
CA ALA A 375 -9.52 78.70 82.40
C ALA A 375 -8.73 78.13 83.60
N ASN A 376 -7.40 78.16 83.48
CA ASN A 376 -6.34 78.16 84.51
C ASN A 376 -6.57 77.47 85.88
N HIS A 377 -5.68 76.53 86.25
CA HIS A 377 -4.73 76.75 87.38
C HIS A 377 -3.61 75.66 87.50
N MET A 378 -2.40 76.13 87.79
CA MET A 378 -1.25 75.52 88.53
C MET A 378 -0.80 74.03 88.37
N LYS A 379 0.36 73.88 87.71
CA LYS A 379 1.68 73.43 88.25
C LYS A 379 1.82 72.10 89.08
N LEU A 380 2.64 71.17 88.56
CA LEU A 380 4.02 70.82 89.03
C LEU A 380 4.35 69.30 89.23
N ASP A 381 5.48 68.87 88.63
CA ASP A 381 6.34 67.67 88.90
C ASP A 381 5.81 66.22 88.76
N SER A 382 6.60 65.19 88.39
CA SER A 382 8.07 65.05 88.19
C SER A 382 8.48 63.93 87.17
N ASN A 383 9.72 64.01 86.66
CA ASN A 383 10.63 62.97 86.08
C ASN A 383 10.09 61.98 84.99
N VAL A 384 10.59 61.87 83.74
CA VAL A 384 11.94 61.97 83.11
C VAL A 384 12.84 60.73 83.29
N THR A 385 12.87 59.81 82.30
CA THR A 385 14.06 59.46 81.45
C THR A 385 13.68 58.45 80.33
N PRO A 386 14.48 58.30 79.24
CA PRO A 386 13.98 57.81 77.93
C PRO A 386 14.72 56.60 77.31
N VAL A 387 14.19 56.06 76.20
CA VAL A 387 14.99 55.52 75.06
C VAL A 387 14.26 55.76 73.73
N ALA A 388 14.83 56.59 72.84
CA ALA A 388 14.54 56.59 71.40
C ALA A 388 15.59 57.38 70.61
N VAL A 389 16.63 56.69 70.13
CA VAL A 389 17.50 57.14 69.02
C VAL A 389 16.72 56.85 67.72
N GLY A 390 16.58 57.71 66.71
CA GLY A 390 17.50 58.73 66.19
C GLY A 390 18.09 58.20 64.87
N GLY A 391 17.77 58.79 63.72
CA GLY A 391 18.31 58.30 62.43
C GLY A 391 17.54 58.74 61.19
N THR A 392 18.18 59.56 60.37
CA THR A 392 17.65 60.19 59.16
C THR A 392 17.89 59.41 57.86
N LEU A 393 17.19 59.83 56.80
CA LEU A 393 17.67 59.90 55.40
C LEU A 393 17.78 58.61 54.53
N SER A 394 16.83 58.53 53.58
CA SER A 394 17.09 58.42 52.12
C SER A 394 17.55 57.08 51.48
N ALA A 395 17.42 57.05 50.14
CA ALA A 395 18.16 56.19 49.20
C ALA A 395 17.84 54.67 49.09
N LEU A 396 16.59 54.23 49.32
CA LEU A 396 16.14 52.87 48.92
C LEU A 396 15.15 52.80 47.75
N VAL A 397 14.86 53.93 47.09
CA VAL A 397 13.91 54.01 45.96
C VAL A 397 14.55 53.66 44.60
N VAL A 398 15.88 53.77 44.45
CA VAL A 398 16.54 53.63 43.13
C VAL A 398 17.07 52.22 42.84
N LEU A 399 17.60 51.50 43.84
CA LEU A 399 18.17 50.16 43.62
C LEU A 399 17.13 49.07 43.31
N ILE A 400 15.92 49.18 43.88
CA ILE A 400 14.85 48.20 43.67
C ILE A 400 14.28 48.29 42.24
N ILE A 401 14.24 49.50 41.66
CA ILE A 401 13.72 49.75 40.31
C ILE A 401 14.61 49.13 39.22
N VAL A 402 15.94 49.18 39.37
CA VAL A 402 16.89 48.64 38.38
C VAL A 402 16.85 47.10 38.32
N VAL A 403 16.76 46.43 39.48
CA VAL A 403 16.67 44.96 39.55
C VAL A 403 15.31 44.46 39.06
N ALA A 404 14.23 45.20 39.29
CA ALA A 404 12.91 44.89 38.72
C ALA A 404 12.89 45.02 37.19
N MET A 405 13.47 46.11 36.64
CA MET A 405 13.53 46.35 35.19
C MET A 405 14.28 45.27 34.42
N LEU A 406 15.39 44.75 34.96
CA LEU A 406 16.14 43.66 34.33
C LEU A 406 15.45 42.28 34.50
N SER A 407 14.67 42.08 35.56
CA SER A 407 13.83 40.89 35.74
C SER A 407 12.67 40.83 34.74
N ILE A 408 12.15 42.00 34.31
CA ILE A 408 11.04 42.13 33.36
C ILE A 408 11.46 41.76 31.92
N ARG A 409 12.73 41.89 31.54
CA ARG A 409 13.21 41.52 30.19
C ARG A 409 13.58 40.03 30.00
N TYR A 410 13.61 39.22 31.06
CA TYR A 410 14.06 37.82 30.97
C TYR A 410 13.04 36.74 31.42
N LYS A 411 11.83 37.12 31.86
CA LYS A 411 10.75 36.16 32.18
C LYS A 411 9.45 36.47 31.43
N ARG A 412 9.06 35.51 30.57
CA ARG A 412 7.83 35.42 29.74
C ARG A 412 7.90 36.24 28.43
N LYS A 413 7.97 35.69 27.20
CA LYS A 413 8.06 34.31 26.66
C LYS A 413 7.23 33.25 27.40
N SER A 414 5.90 33.36 27.37
CA SER A 414 4.94 32.22 27.34
C SER A 414 3.51 32.71 27.59
N ASN A 415 2.62 32.45 26.62
CA ASN A 415 1.18 32.13 26.77
C ASN A 415 0.28 32.97 27.71
N LYS A 416 -0.70 33.70 27.15
CA LYS A 416 -2.08 33.17 26.93
C LYS A 416 -3.07 34.15 26.26
N MET A 417 -3.71 33.66 25.20
CA MET A 417 -5.14 33.72 24.84
C MET A 417 -6.10 34.74 25.50
N THR A 418 -6.63 35.65 24.66
CA THR A 418 -8.06 35.87 24.34
C THR A 418 -9.15 35.87 25.44
N LYS A 419 -10.04 36.90 25.42
CA LYS A 419 -11.45 36.72 24.97
C LYS A 419 -12.29 38.00 24.79
N LYS A 420 -13.07 37.99 23.69
CA LYS A 420 -14.46 38.47 23.48
C LYS A 420 -15.04 39.63 24.31
N THR A 421 -15.76 40.52 23.61
CA THR A 421 -17.19 40.75 23.88
C THR A 421 -17.95 41.03 22.57
N SER A 422 -19.11 40.42 22.38
CA SER A 422 -20.19 40.98 21.56
C SER A 422 -21.50 40.81 22.34
N ARG A 423 -22.39 41.82 22.26
CA ARG A 423 -23.68 41.84 22.96
C ARG A 423 -24.79 41.33 22.03
N THR A 424 -25.54 40.34 22.53
CA THR A 424 -27.01 40.32 22.72
C THR A 424 -27.97 40.78 21.61
N SER A 425 -29.13 40.09 21.56
CA SER A 425 -30.47 40.59 21.18
C SER A 425 -30.77 40.72 19.67
N LYS A 426 -31.96 40.40 19.13
CA LYS A 426 -33.24 39.83 19.64
C LYS A 426 -33.98 39.22 18.42
N GLU A 427 -34.57 38.03 18.47
CA GLU A 427 -35.97 37.76 18.86
C GLU A 427 -37.05 38.30 17.86
N LYS A 428 -37.69 37.42 17.05
CA LYS A 428 -39.12 37.04 17.21
C LYS A 428 -39.65 36.02 16.16
N GLN A 429 -40.74 35.35 16.53
CA GLN A 429 -41.52 34.33 15.81
C GLN A 429 -42.28 34.94 14.59
N LYS A 430 -42.74 34.20 13.56
CA LYS A 430 -43.86 33.24 13.62
C LYS A 430 -44.05 32.41 12.32
N MET A 431 -44.38 31.13 12.51
CA MET A 431 -45.44 30.32 11.87
C MET A 431 -45.75 30.34 10.34
N THR A 432 -45.40 29.20 9.70
CA THR A 432 -46.31 28.21 9.05
C THR A 432 -46.67 28.27 7.54
N MET A 433 -46.42 27.12 6.89
CA MET A 433 -47.12 26.43 5.75
C MET A 433 -46.97 26.82 4.26
N GLN A 434 -46.44 25.81 3.54
CA GLN A 434 -47.00 25.13 2.34
C GLN A 434 -46.70 25.60 0.90
N SER A 435 -46.25 24.60 0.13
CA SER A 435 -46.53 24.36 -1.31
C SER A 435 -45.85 25.31 -2.33
N LEU A 436 -45.59 24.97 -3.60
CA LEU A 436 -45.45 23.69 -4.33
C LEU A 436 -44.71 23.99 -5.67
N GLN A 437 -44.32 22.95 -6.43
CA GLN A 437 -43.98 22.98 -7.88
C GLN A 437 -42.78 23.84 -8.36
N ARG A 438 -41.61 23.25 -8.65
CA ARG A 438 -41.26 22.48 -9.88
C ARG A 438 -41.45 23.24 -11.21
N LYS A 439 -40.33 23.70 -11.78
CA LYS A 439 -39.94 23.64 -13.21
C LYS A 439 -38.43 23.32 -13.27
N SER A 440 -37.80 22.56 -14.19
CA SER A 440 -38.14 21.85 -15.44
C SER A 440 -37.93 22.59 -16.79
N TYR A 441 -36.74 22.34 -17.36
CA TYR A 441 -36.35 22.29 -18.79
C TYR A 441 -36.55 23.48 -19.75
N LEU A 442 -35.43 23.80 -20.41
CA LEU A 442 -35.16 24.20 -21.81
C LEU A 442 -34.00 25.22 -21.79
N ASN A 443 -33.05 25.30 -22.70
CA ASN A 443 -32.42 24.42 -23.70
C ASN A 443 -31.23 25.27 -24.22
N TYR A 444 -30.17 24.66 -24.76
CA TYR A 444 -28.99 25.40 -25.22
C TYR A 444 -29.04 25.57 -26.75
N ASP A 445 -28.82 26.79 -27.23
CA ASP A 445 -28.35 27.02 -28.61
C ASP A 445 -27.32 28.18 -28.62
N SER A 446 -26.64 28.32 -29.74
CA SER A 446 -25.24 28.69 -29.87
C SER A 446 -25.04 30.00 -30.63
N THR A 447 -23.96 30.74 -30.29
CA THR A 447 -23.18 31.56 -31.24
C THR A 447 -21.81 31.94 -30.63
N GLN A 448 -20.78 32.05 -31.46
CA GLN A 448 -19.43 32.52 -31.10
C GLN A 448 -19.32 34.05 -31.19
N SER A 449 -18.49 34.66 -30.33
CA SER A 449 -17.40 35.56 -30.75
C SER A 449 -16.55 36.04 -29.57
N ASP A 450 -15.31 36.38 -29.85
CA ASP A 450 -14.23 36.82 -28.97
C ASP A 450 -14.56 38.02 -28.04
N ASP A 451 -14.07 38.03 -26.80
CA ASP A 451 -12.92 38.87 -26.38
C ASP A 451 -12.49 38.59 -24.91
N ALA A 452 -11.49 39.31 -24.41
CA ALA A 452 -10.81 39.07 -23.12
C ALA A 452 -11.45 39.75 -21.89
N ASP A 453 -11.31 39.12 -20.72
CA ASP A 453 -11.33 39.69 -19.35
C ASP A 453 -10.54 38.71 -18.44
N GLU A 454 -9.49 39.12 -17.71
CA GLU A 454 -9.51 39.83 -16.41
C GLU A 454 -10.45 39.19 -15.34
N ALA A 455 -9.86 38.75 -14.23
CA ALA A 455 -10.56 38.09 -13.13
C ALA A 455 -10.50 38.97 -11.88
N ASP A 456 -11.63 39.57 -11.51
CA ASP A 456 -11.77 40.42 -10.32
C ASP A 456 -12.06 39.64 -9.04
N ASP A 457 -11.71 40.25 -7.92
CA ASP A 457 -11.75 39.73 -6.55
C ASP A 457 -13.15 39.82 -5.91
N SER A 458 -13.55 38.76 -5.20
CA SER A 458 -14.46 38.92 -4.06
C SER A 458 -14.37 37.72 -3.12
N THR A 459 -13.43 37.81 -2.19
CA THR A 459 -13.18 36.83 -1.12
C THR A 459 -14.31 36.81 -0.05
N PRO A 460 -14.96 35.66 0.24
CA PRO A 460 -15.84 35.50 1.41
C PRO A 460 -15.10 34.89 2.61
N THR A 461 -15.29 35.48 3.78
CA THR A 461 -14.52 35.23 5.01
C THR A 461 -14.79 33.84 5.66
N LEU A 462 -13.73 33.22 6.20
CA LEU A 462 -13.78 31.98 6.99
C LEU A 462 -14.41 32.16 8.39
N PRO A 463 -15.24 31.22 8.88
CA PRO A 463 -15.52 31.03 10.30
C PRO A 463 -14.50 30.12 11.01
N GLU A 464 -14.05 30.47 12.22
CA GLU A 464 -13.02 29.73 12.97
C GLU A 464 -13.50 28.47 13.74
N ARG A 465 -12.85 27.35 13.44
CA ARG A 465 -12.34 26.26 14.33
C ARG A 465 -12.94 26.02 15.75
N THR A 466 -13.42 24.78 15.92
CA THR A 466 -13.10 23.84 17.03
C THR A 466 -13.19 22.40 16.47
N THR A 467 -12.32 21.42 16.72
CA THR A 467 -11.11 21.33 17.57
C THR A 467 -10.15 20.24 17.06
N ARG A 468 -8.85 20.58 16.93
CA ARG A 468 -7.64 19.73 16.87
C ARG A 468 -7.79 18.21 16.64
N GLY A 469 -7.43 17.75 15.43
CA GLY A 469 -6.48 16.64 15.30
C GLY A 469 -5.06 17.15 15.54
N LEU A 470 -4.14 16.28 15.99
CA LEU A 470 -2.70 16.60 16.01
C LEU A 470 -2.11 16.36 14.60
N PRO A 471 -1.20 17.22 14.11
CA PRO A 471 -0.52 17.00 12.84
C PRO A 471 0.38 15.76 12.89
N THR A 472 0.39 14.96 11.82
CA THR A 472 1.16 13.72 11.69
C THR A 472 2.63 13.96 11.34
N ASN A 473 3.32 14.83 12.07
CA ASN A 473 4.79 14.92 12.03
C ASN A 473 5.43 13.73 12.77
N LYS A 474 5.26 12.52 12.22
CA LYS A 474 5.74 11.26 12.80
C LYS A 474 6.41 10.40 11.75
N ASN A 475 7.64 10.00 12.03
CA ASN A 475 8.38 9.03 11.22
C ASN A 475 7.60 7.70 11.15
N ILE A 476 7.31 7.26 9.94
CA ILE A 476 6.57 6.04 9.64
C ILE A 476 7.60 4.89 9.55
N PRO A 477 7.51 3.84 10.38
CA PRO A 477 8.31 2.62 10.17
C PRO A 477 7.99 2.01 8.81
N VAL A 478 8.99 1.62 8.01
CA VAL A 478 8.76 1.14 6.63
C VAL A 478 7.78 -0.04 6.57
N ARG A 479 7.84 -0.94 7.54
CA ARG A 479 6.90 -2.07 7.72
C ARG A 479 5.42 -1.66 7.90
N ASN A 480 5.15 -0.43 8.35
CA ASN A 480 3.80 0.10 8.59
C ASN A 480 3.24 0.89 7.40
N ILE A 481 4.00 1.10 6.30
CA ILE A 481 3.58 1.97 5.20
C ILE A 481 2.26 1.53 4.55
N LYS A 482 2.03 0.22 4.40
CA LYS A 482 0.76 -0.36 3.91
C LYS A 482 -0.43 0.03 4.79
N ALA A 483 -0.26 -0.01 6.11
CA ALA A 483 -1.31 0.37 7.06
C ALA A 483 -1.57 1.89 7.05
N GLN A 484 -0.52 2.70 6.89
CA GLN A 484 -0.65 4.15 6.75
C GLN A 484 -1.39 4.51 5.44
N ILE A 485 -1.09 3.86 4.32
CA ILE A 485 -1.81 4.05 3.05
C ILE A 485 -3.29 3.69 3.20
N ALA A 486 -3.61 2.56 3.84
CA ALA A 486 -5.00 2.14 4.08
C ALA A 486 -5.76 3.18 4.93
N ASN A 487 -5.13 3.72 5.97
CA ASN A 487 -5.68 4.78 6.80
C ASN A 487 -5.89 6.10 6.02
N MET A 488 -4.91 6.54 5.23
CA MET A 488 -4.98 7.79 4.46
C MET A 488 -5.96 7.71 3.27
N SER A 489 -6.22 6.51 2.76
CA SER A 489 -7.19 6.25 1.68
C SER A 489 -8.65 6.33 2.14
N ALA A 490 -8.91 6.31 3.45
CA ALA A 490 -10.26 6.38 4.00
C ALA A 490 -10.97 7.69 3.62
N LYS A 491 -12.30 7.61 3.43
CA LYS A 491 -13.16 8.73 3.00
C LYS A 491 -12.59 9.45 1.76
N GLU A 492 -12.47 8.70 0.65
CA GLU A 492 -12.03 9.24 -0.64
C GLU A 492 -10.65 9.92 -0.58
N ASN A 493 -9.65 9.23 -0.01
CA ASN A 493 -8.28 9.75 0.15
C ASN A 493 -8.12 10.99 1.05
N ALA A 494 -9.12 11.30 1.90
CA ALA A 494 -9.10 12.51 2.74
C ALA A 494 -7.83 12.67 3.59
N GLY A 495 -7.18 11.59 4.02
CA GLY A 495 -5.91 11.65 4.75
C GLY A 495 -4.76 12.22 3.90
N PHE A 496 -4.62 11.76 2.65
CA PHE A 496 -3.64 12.31 1.72
C PHE A 496 -3.93 13.79 1.44
N LYS A 497 -5.20 14.14 1.21
CA LYS A 497 -5.65 15.51 0.97
C LYS A 497 -5.31 16.46 2.11
N ILE A 498 -5.58 16.06 3.35
CA ILE A 498 -5.30 16.88 4.54
C ILE A 498 -3.80 17.07 4.69
N GLU A 499 -3.02 15.99 4.70
CA GLU A 499 -1.57 16.05 4.90
C GLU A 499 -0.87 16.86 3.80
N TYR A 500 -1.25 16.67 2.53
CA TYR A 500 -0.69 17.43 1.41
C TYR A 500 -0.99 18.93 1.48
N ASN A 501 -2.20 19.32 1.93
CA ASN A 501 -2.60 20.72 2.05
C ASN A 501 -2.02 21.43 3.30
N GLU A 502 -1.55 20.68 4.31
CA GLU A 502 -0.81 21.25 5.45
C GLU A 502 0.64 21.64 5.09
N ILE A 503 1.21 21.09 4.02
CA ILE A 503 2.59 21.41 3.58
C ILE A 503 2.62 22.79 2.89
N PRO A 504 3.47 23.75 3.34
CA PRO A 504 3.59 25.08 2.73
C PRO A 504 3.82 25.02 1.21
N ARG A 505 3.23 25.97 0.48
CA ARG A 505 3.28 26.06 -1.00
C ARG A 505 3.37 27.52 -1.45
N GLY A 506 3.71 27.72 -2.72
CA GLY A 506 4.00 29.05 -3.28
C GLY A 506 5.47 29.45 -3.11
N GLU A 507 5.72 30.75 -3.12
CA GLU A 507 7.06 31.34 -2.97
C GLU A 507 7.38 31.53 -1.48
N LEU A 508 8.16 30.60 -0.92
CA LEU A 508 8.55 30.61 0.50
C LEU A 508 9.84 31.42 0.77
N HIS A 509 10.63 31.67 -0.27
CA HIS A 509 11.90 32.41 -0.23
C HIS A 509 12.01 33.32 -1.47
N PRO A 510 12.89 34.33 -1.48
CA PRO A 510 13.04 35.25 -2.63
C PRO A 510 13.45 34.54 -3.94
N CYS A 511 12.89 35.05 -5.04
CA CYS A 511 13.18 34.66 -6.44
C CYS A 511 13.60 35.87 -7.31
N LEU A 512 14.35 36.81 -6.74
CA LEU A 512 14.69 38.09 -7.37
C LEU A 512 15.42 37.90 -8.70
N GLU A 513 16.43 37.02 -8.75
CA GLU A 513 17.22 36.76 -9.95
C GLU A 513 16.38 36.16 -11.08
N ALA A 514 15.44 35.28 -10.71
CA ALA A 514 14.53 34.64 -11.65
C ALA A 514 13.47 35.58 -12.24
N LYS A 515 13.15 36.65 -11.52
CA LYS A 515 12.13 37.65 -11.88
C LYS A 515 12.67 38.84 -12.69
N LYS A 516 14.00 39.00 -12.78
CA LYS A 516 14.66 40.03 -13.62
C LYS A 516 14.15 39.97 -15.08
N PRO A 517 13.91 41.11 -15.76
CA PRO A 517 13.37 41.16 -17.12
C PRO A 517 14.10 40.24 -18.12
N GLU A 518 15.43 40.25 -18.11
CA GLU A 518 16.34 39.45 -18.93
C GLU A 518 16.21 37.94 -18.68
N ASN A 519 15.82 37.53 -17.46
CA ASN A 519 15.68 36.13 -17.07
C ASN A 519 14.25 35.60 -17.26
N LYS A 520 13.22 36.47 -17.34
CA LYS A 520 11.84 36.06 -17.61
C LYS A 520 11.72 35.18 -18.87
N VAL A 521 12.45 35.50 -19.94
CA VAL A 521 12.43 34.72 -21.19
C VAL A 521 13.07 33.33 -21.07
N LYS A 522 13.96 33.11 -20.08
CA LYS A 522 14.57 31.81 -19.80
C LYS A 522 13.63 30.88 -19.02
N ASN A 523 12.66 31.41 -18.29
CA ASN A 523 11.65 30.62 -17.55
C ASN A 523 10.60 29.99 -18.48
N ARG A 524 10.21 28.74 -18.22
CA ARG A 524 9.13 28.04 -18.96
C ARG A 524 7.75 28.47 -18.46
N TYR A 525 7.61 28.75 -17.18
CA TYR A 525 6.36 29.15 -16.53
C TYR A 525 6.56 30.44 -15.74
N SER A 526 5.58 31.35 -15.77
CA SER A 526 5.57 32.62 -15.01
C SER A 526 5.30 32.45 -13.51
N THR A 527 5.12 31.21 -13.04
CA THR A 527 4.76 30.88 -11.66
C THR A 527 5.72 29.89 -11.00
N ILE A 528 6.77 29.44 -11.71
CA ILE A 528 7.73 28.44 -11.21
C ILE A 528 9.16 28.96 -11.38
N TYR A 529 9.77 29.37 -10.27
CA TYR A 529 11.10 29.96 -10.21
C TYR A 529 12.02 29.17 -9.25
N PRO A 530 13.34 29.17 -9.46
CA PRO A 530 14.28 28.79 -8.41
C PRO A 530 14.35 29.90 -7.35
N TYR A 531 14.63 29.54 -6.10
CA TYR A 531 14.94 30.54 -5.06
C TYR A 531 16.39 31.01 -5.17
N ASP A 532 16.65 32.25 -4.78
CA ASP A 532 17.97 32.87 -4.96
C ASP A 532 19.09 32.17 -4.16
N HIS A 533 18.76 31.56 -3.01
CA HIS A 533 19.71 30.89 -2.12
C HIS A 533 20.11 29.47 -2.55
N SER A 534 19.28 28.82 -3.38
CA SER A 534 19.41 27.42 -3.80
C SER A 534 19.62 27.26 -5.30
N ARG A 535 19.47 28.33 -6.09
CA ARG A 535 19.63 28.30 -7.55
C ARG A 535 21.03 27.83 -7.96
N VAL A 536 21.10 27.17 -9.11
CA VAL A 536 22.38 26.97 -9.80
C VAL A 536 22.78 28.28 -10.48
N VAL A 537 24.03 28.71 -10.28
CA VAL A 537 24.60 29.92 -10.90
C VAL A 537 25.52 29.49 -12.02
N LEU A 538 25.29 29.97 -13.24
CA LEU A 538 26.16 29.66 -14.38
C LEU A 538 27.36 30.62 -14.41
N VAL A 539 28.56 30.06 -14.60
CA VAL A 539 29.77 30.85 -14.85
C VAL A 539 29.76 31.33 -16.30
N SER A 540 29.62 32.64 -16.50
CA SER A 540 29.76 33.33 -17.79
C SER A 540 31.04 34.15 -17.81
N MET A 541 31.70 34.26 -18.96
CA MET A 541 32.92 35.08 -19.10
C MET A 541 32.63 36.59 -19.19
N ASN A 542 31.40 36.98 -19.55
CA ASN A 542 31.08 38.37 -19.93
C ASN A 542 29.95 39.00 -19.10
N ASP A 543 29.48 38.36 -18.02
CA ASP A 543 28.28 38.85 -17.32
C ASP A 543 28.24 38.52 -15.82
N ASN A 544 27.63 39.40 -15.04
CA ASN A 544 27.62 39.36 -13.56
C ASN A 544 26.58 38.35 -13.03
N GLY A 545 26.91 37.06 -13.12
CA GLY A 545 26.17 35.95 -12.50
C GLY A 545 25.13 35.30 -13.40
N GLY A 546 25.54 34.32 -14.20
CA GLY A 546 24.67 33.64 -15.16
C GLY A 546 23.47 32.92 -14.53
N TYR A 547 22.34 32.93 -15.25
CA TYR A 547 21.06 32.40 -14.80
C TYR A 547 20.58 31.19 -15.60
N ILE A 548 20.07 30.19 -14.87
CA ILE A 548 19.26 29.07 -15.35
C ILE A 548 18.18 28.73 -14.32
N ASN A 549 17.00 28.28 -14.75
CA ASN A 549 15.93 27.84 -13.86
C ASN A 549 16.21 26.41 -13.35
N ALA A 550 17.14 26.31 -12.41
CA ALA A 550 17.53 25.09 -11.70
C ALA A 550 17.83 25.40 -10.23
N SER A 551 17.60 24.43 -9.35
CA SER A 551 17.91 24.49 -7.91
C SER A 551 18.68 23.25 -7.49
N TYR A 552 19.68 23.39 -6.63
CA TYR A 552 20.17 22.26 -5.84
C TYR A 552 19.08 21.82 -4.87
N ILE A 553 18.92 20.51 -4.66
CA ILE A 553 18.00 19.94 -3.66
C ILE A 553 18.80 19.08 -2.68
N GLU A 554 18.53 19.25 -1.39
CA GLU A 554 19.14 18.48 -0.31
C GLU A 554 18.49 17.09 -0.15
N ASP A 555 19.29 16.10 0.24
CA ASP A 555 18.82 14.79 0.70
C ASP A 555 18.28 14.84 2.14
N THR A 556 17.89 13.69 2.70
CA THR A 556 17.38 13.58 4.07
C THR A 556 18.42 13.89 5.16
N LYS A 557 19.68 14.12 4.80
CA LYS A 557 20.80 14.49 5.69
C LYS A 557 21.26 15.95 5.51
N GLY A 558 20.61 16.73 4.62
CA GLY A 558 21.04 18.09 4.31
C GLY A 558 22.21 18.17 3.32
N GLN A 559 22.53 17.08 2.61
CA GLN A 559 23.57 17.09 1.57
C GLN A 559 22.95 17.41 0.22
N LYS A 560 23.51 18.38 -0.51
CA LYS A 560 23.09 18.70 -1.88
C LYS A 560 23.46 17.53 -2.79
N THR A 561 22.46 16.74 -3.18
CA THR A 561 22.63 15.47 -3.91
C THR A 561 21.96 15.51 -5.29
N TYR A 562 20.96 16.38 -5.47
CA TYR A 562 20.19 16.48 -6.71
C TYR A 562 20.21 17.90 -7.28
N ILE A 563 20.00 18.02 -8.59
CA ILE A 563 19.67 19.29 -9.25
C ILE A 563 18.28 19.14 -9.88
N ALA A 564 17.30 19.90 -9.37
CA ALA A 564 15.96 19.99 -9.95
C ALA A 564 15.86 21.18 -10.91
N THR A 565 15.55 20.92 -12.18
CA THR A 565 15.51 21.95 -13.23
C THR A 565 14.27 21.83 -14.11
N GLN A 566 13.89 22.91 -14.79
CA GLN A 566 12.84 22.88 -15.81
C GLN A 566 13.30 22.08 -17.05
N GLY A 567 12.34 21.55 -17.82
CA GLY A 567 12.63 21.02 -19.15
C GLY A 567 13.13 22.13 -20.08
N PRO A 568 14.32 22.00 -20.71
CA PRO A 568 14.93 23.08 -21.51
C PRO A 568 14.00 23.68 -22.56
N LYS A 569 14.05 25.01 -22.72
CA LYS A 569 13.45 25.74 -23.84
C LYS A 569 14.51 25.84 -24.96
N PRO A 570 14.15 26.07 -26.24
CA PRO A 570 15.13 26.20 -27.31
C PRO A 570 16.24 27.21 -27.00
N LYS A 571 15.87 28.38 -26.45
CA LYS A 571 16.82 29.44 -26.03
C LYS A 571 17.67 29.10 -24.78
N THR A 572 17.42 28.00 -24.08
CA THR A 572 18.15 27.59 -22.85
C THR A 572 18.82 26.23 -22.99
N ILE A 573 18.94 25.68 -24.22
CA ILE A 573 19.63 24.40 -24.46
C ILE A 573 21.13 24.52 -24.15
N ALA A 574 21.77 25.62 -24.56
CA ALA A 574 23.17 25.89 -24.26
C ALA A 574 23.40 26.03 -22.75
N ASP A 575 22.59 26.86 -22.07
CA ASP A 575 22.61 27.01 -20.60
C ASP A 575 22.53 25.67 -19.86
N PHE A 576 21.66 24.75 -20.33
CA PHE A 576 21.45 23.43 -19.73
C PHE A 576 22.67 22.52 -19.84
N TRP A 577 23.32 22.46 -21.01
CA TRP A 577 24.56 21.69 -21.16
C TRP A 577 25.76 22.34 -20.48
N THR A 578 25.77 23.67 -20.35
CA THR A 578 26.74 24.39 -19.51
C THR A 578 26.58 24.00 -18.05
N LEU A 579 25.36 23.95 -17.50
CA LEU A 579 25.10 23.42 -16.15
C LEU A 579 25.66 22.01 -15.98
N ILE A 580 25.36 21.10 -16.91
CA ILE A 580 25.80 19.70 -16.83
C ILE A 580 27.32 19.57 -16.81
N SER A 581 28.03 20.34 -17.65
CA SER A 581 29.50 20.33 -17.70
C SER A 581 30.17 21.11 -16.55
N GLN A 582 29.48 22.10 -15.97
CA GLN A 582 29.95 22.86 -14.82
C GLN A 582 29.86 22.04 -13.53
N GLU A 583 28.69 21.44 -13.29
CA GLU A 583 28.35 20.70 -12.06
C GLU A 583 28.75 19.21 -12.10
N GLU A 584 29.46 18.80 -13.15
CA GLU A 584 29.97 17.42 -13.35
C GLU A 584 28.86 16.36 -13.23
N VAL A 585 27.74 16.64 -13.90
CA VAL A 585 26.56 15.76 -13.96
C VAL A 585 26.79 14.67 -15.02
N THR A 586 26.81 13.42 -14.57
CA THR A 586 26.92 12.21 -15.39
C THR A 586 25.59 11.49 -15.59
N VAL A 587 24.57 11.77 -14.76
CA VAL A 587 23.26 11.12 -14.79
C VAL A 587 22.15 12.17 -14.88
N ILE A 588 21.34 12.07 -15.92
CA ILE A 588 20.14 12.89 -16.15
C ILE A 588 18.90 12.00 -16.04
N VAL A 589 17.90 12.45 -15.29
CA VAL A 589 16.58 11.80 -15.19
C VAL A 589 15.54 12.71 -15.81
N CYS A 590 15.02 12.33 -16.98
CA CYS A 590 13.95 13.03 -17.70
C CYS A 590 12.62 12.31 -17.46
N LEU A 591 11.62 13.02 -16.91
CA LEU A 591 10.32 12.47 -16.50
C LEU A 591 9.16 13.07 -17.31
N THR A 592 9.39 13.46 -18.56
CA THR A 592 8.35 14.05 -19.43
C THR A 592 8.68 13.80 -20.89
N ASN A 593 7.67 13.45 -21.67
CA ASN A 593 7.80 13.41 -23.12
C ASN A 593 7.97 14.84 -23.66
N LEU A 594 8.48 14.98 -24.89
CA LEU A 594 8.67 16.31 -25.52
C LEU A 594 7.32 17.05 -25.67
N LYS A 595 6.29 16.31 -26.07
CA LYS A 595 4.91 16.76 -26.24
C LYS A 595 3.98 15.81 -25.51
N GLU A 596 2.94 16.38 -24.91
CA GLU A 596 1.95 15.69 -24.09
C GLU A 596 0.57 16.25 -24.51
N GLY A 597 -0.24 15.42 -25.16
CA GLY A 597 -1.41 15.81 -25.95
C GLY A 597 -1.06 16.86 -26.99
N ALA A 598 -1.72 18.02 -26.91
CA ALA A 598 -1.39 19.18 -27.75
C ALA A 598 -0.21 20.03 -27.21
N LYS A 599 0.23 19.84 -25.97
CA LYS A 599 1.09 20.79 -25.23
C LYS A 599 2.57 20.39 -25.26
N ASN A 600 3.44 21.33 -25.64
CA ASN A 600 4.90 21.15 -25.62
C ASN A 600 5.45 21.25 -24.18
N LYS A 601 5.98 20.15 -23.64
CA LYS A 601 6.47 20.06 -22.25
C LYS A 601 7.97 20.24 -22.11
N CYS A 602 8.75 19.78 -23.09
CA CYS A 602 10.21 19.93 -23.15
C CYS A 602 10.64 20.20 -24.60
N ALA A 603 11.71 20.97 -24.81
CA ALA A 603 12.39 20.96 -26.11
C ALA A 603 13.33 19.76 -26.17
N GLN A 604 13.53 19.19 -27.36
CA GLN A 604 14.61 18.24 -27.58
C GLN A 604 15.94 18.99 -27.43
N TYR A 605 16.70 18.67 -26.40
CA TYR A 605 17.98 19.29 -26.10
C TYR A 605 19.17 18.40 -26.48
N TRP A 606 18.93 17.25 -27.10
CA TRP A 606 19.97 16.31 -27.57
C TRP A 606 19.94 16.16 -29.10
N PRO A 607 21.10 15.94 -29.75
CA PRO A 607 21.15 15.66 -31.18
C PRO A 607 20.65 14.24 -31.50
N ASN A 608 20.38 13.99 -32.78
CA ASN A 608 20.07 12.64 -33.27
C ASN A 608 21.28 11.70 -33.09
N VAL A 609 21.06 10.39 -33.13
CA VAL A 609 22.15 9.39 -32.98
C VAL A 609 23.25 9.65 -34.02
N ASN A 610 24.51 9.57 -33.59
CA ASN A 610 25.73 9.91 -34.35
C ASN A 610 25.95 11.39 -34.70
N ASP A 611 24.94 12.25 -34.51
CA ASP A 611 25.01 13.69 -34.75
C ASP A 611 25.56 14.47 -33.51
N LYS A 612 25.85 15.76 -33.69
CA LYS A 612 26.39 16.66 -32.67
C LYS A 612 25.57 17.94 -32.52
N LEU A 613 25.40 18.36 -31.28
CA LEU A 613 24.88 19.66 -30.88
C LEU A 613 26.03 20.52 -30.35
N GLN A 614 26.15 21.77 -30.80
CA GLN A 614 27.18 22.70 -30.31
C GLN A 614 26.53 23.97 -29.75
N GLY A 615 26.95 24.38 -28.55
CA GLY A 615 26.49 25.60 -27.89
C GLY A 615 27.62 26.19 -27.05
N GLY A 616 28.09 27.39 -27.42
CA GLY A 616 29.27 28.02 -26.79
C GLY A 616 30.49 27.11 -26.79
N ASN A 617 31.07 26.89 -25.60
CA ASN A 617 32.23 26.02 -25.39
C ASN A 617 31.89 24.53 -25.29
N ILE A 618 30.60 24.15 -25.31
CA ILE A 618 30.15 22.77 -25.13
C ILE A 618 29.76 22.15 -26.48
N THR A 619 30.26 20.94 -26.73
CA THR A 619 29.83 20.09 -27.86
C THR A 619 29.33 18.77 -27.32
N VAL A 620 28.11 18.38 -27.68
CA VAL A 620 27.43 17.16 -27.22
C VAL A 620 27.25 16.23 -28.41
N ARG A 621 27.71 14.99 -28.30
CA ARG A 621 27.55 13.96 -29.33
C ARG A 621 26.73 12.79 -28.79
N HIS A 622 25.73 12.36 -29.55
CA HIS A 622 24.89 11.23 -29.17
C HIS A 622 25.54 9.91 -29.63
N LEU A 623 25.94 9.08 -28.66
CA LEU A 623 26.64 7.81 -28.89
C LEU A 623 25.69 6.64 -29.20
N GLY A 624 24.41 6.78 -28.88
CA GLY A 624 23.39 5.77 -29.09
C GLY A 624 22.38 5.72 -27.94
N GLU A 625 21.27 5.03 -28.19
CA GLU A 625 20.17 4.85 -27.26
C GLU A 625 19.72 3.39 -27.14
N SER A 626 19.06 3.07 -26.04
CA SER A 626 18.50 1.75 -25.71
C SER A 626 17.05 1.98 -25.25
N THR A 627 16.09 1.41 -25.99
CA THR A 627 14.65 1.60 -25.77
C THR A 627 14.07 0.42 -24.98
N TYR A 628 13.27 0.73 -23.97
CA TYR A 628 12.52 -0.20 -23.13
C TYR A 628 11.03 0.20 -23.21
N ALA A 629 10.13 -0.67 -22.75
CA ALA A 629 8.69 -0.44 -22.88
C ALA A 629 8.19 0.86 -22.22
N GLU A 630 8.86 1.36 -21.18
CA GLU A 630 8.42 2.52 -20.40
C GLU A 630 9.45 3.67 -20.32
N HIS A 631 10.65 3.46 -20.87
CA HIS A 631 11.73 4.43 -20.79
C HIS A 631 12.79 4.22 -21.88
N ILE A 632 13.63 5.23 -22.08
CA ILE A 632 14.73 5.17 -23.05
C ILE A 632 16.00 5.68 -22.38
N ILE A 633 17.09 4.93 -22.50
CA ILE A 633 18.42 5.32 -22.03
C ILE A 633 19.21 5.90 -23.20
N ARG A 634 19.77 7.10 -23.07
CA ARG A 634 20.62 7.74 -24.09
C ARG A 634 22.01 8.01 -23.53
N ARG A 635 23.06 7.73 -24.33
CA ARG A 635 24.45 7.96 -23.95
C ARG A 635 25.05 9.11 -24.76
N PHE A 636 25.60 10.10 -24.06
CA PHE A 636 26.19 11.30 -24.65
C PHE A 636 27.66 11.42 -24.29
N LYS A 637 28.47 11.90 -25.24
CA LYS A 637 29.81 12.42 -24.98
C LYS A 637 29.76 13.93 -25.03
N ILE A 638 30.10 14.59 -23.93
CA ILE A 638 30.22 16.04 -23.83
C ILE A 638 31.70 16.39 -23.91
N HIS A 639 32.06 17.29 -24.82
CA HIS A 639 33.38 17.90 -24.91
C HIS A 639 33.28 19.37 -24.49
N ASN A 640 34.04 19.76 -23.47
CA ASN A 640 34.16 21.15 -23.02
C ASN A 640 35.49 21.74 -23.52
N LYS A 641 35.40 22.66 -24.50
CA LYS A 641 36.54 23.31 -25.14
C LYS A 641 37.37 24.19 -24.20
N ALA A 642 36.75 24.74 -23.16
CA ALA A 642 37.43 25.60 -22.19
C ALA A 642 38.19 24.79 -21.13
N LYS A 643 37.65 23.63 -20.71
CA LYS A 643 38.33 22.69 -19.80
C LYS A 643 39.27 21.69 -20.52
N GLN A 644 39.22 21.61 -21.85
CA GLN A 644 39.85 20.54 -22.66
C GLN A 644 39.50 19.13 -22.13
N GLN A 645 38.25 18.96 -21.71
CA GLN A 645 37.79 17.78 -20.97
C GLN A 645 36.60 17.12 -21.67
N ASP A 646 36.67 15.81 -21.79
CA ASP A 646 35.55 14.96 -22.20
C ASP A 646 34.84 14.35 -20.99
N CYS A 647 33.52 14.28 -21.04
CA CYS A 647 32.67 13.65 -20.02
C CYS A 647 31.62 12.74 -20.69
N LEU A 648 31.33 11.60 -20.08
CA LEU A 648 30.23 10.72 -20.49
C LEU A 648 29.01 10.97 -19.61
N VAL A 649 27.87 11.21 -20.25
CA VAL A 649 26.60 11.50 -19.57
C VAL A 649 25.51 10.56 -20.08
N THR A 650 24.81 9.91 -19.15
CA THR A 650 23.71 9.00 -19.46
C THR A 650 22.39 9.62 -19.02
N MET A 651 21.42 9.64 -19.93
CA MET A 651 20.07 10.14 -19.69
C MET A 651 19.08 9.00 -19.63
N TYR A 652 18.39 8.89 -18.50
CA TYR A 652 17.28 7.99 -18.25
C TYR A 652 15.98 8.75 -18.47
N HIS A 653 15.29 8.46 -19.57
CA HIS A 653 14.07 9.16 -19.97
C HIS A 653 12.85 8.28 -19.78
N TYR A 654 12.10 8.48 -18.70
CA TYR A 654 10.84 7.78 -18.42
C TYR A 654 9.71 8.35 -19.29
N THR A 655 9.18 7.53 -20.19
CA THR A 655 8.20 7.93 -21.23
C THR A 655 6.77 7.53 -20.88
N ALA A 656 6.58 6.58 -19.96
CA ALA A 656 5.25 6.06 -19.58
C ALA A 656 4.44 6.95 -18.61
N TRP A 657 4.97 8.09 -18.15
CA TRP A 657 4.22 8.98 -17.25
C TRP A 657 3.19 9.81 -18.03
N ALA A 658 1.94 9.36 -18.00
CA ALA A 658 0.82 9.98 -18.70
C ALA A 658 0.58 11.47 -18.37
N ASP A 659 -0.07 12.14 -19.32
CA ASP A 659 -0.39 13.58 -19.30
C ASP A 659 -1.49 13.91 -18.30
N HIS A 660 -2.41 12.95 -18.13
CA HIS A 660 -3.48 12.93 -17.16
C HIS A 660 -3.29 11.71 -16.27
N GLY A 661 -3.25 11.90 -14.95
CA GLY A 661 -2.98 10.85 -13.96
C GLY A 661 -1.53 10.79 -13.47
N VAL A 662 -1.14 9.60 -13.02
CA VAL A 662 0.17 9.31 -12.40
C VAL A 662 0.77 8.04 -13.00
N ALA A 663 2.09 7.86 -12.87
CA ALA A 663 2.75 6.62 -13.28
C ALA A 663 2.26 5.43 -12.43
N ASP A 664 2.32 4.21 -12.97
CA ASP A 664 2.14 3.02 -12.14
C ASP A 664 3.27 2.92 -11.09
N PRO A 665 2.97 2.58 -9.81
CA PRO A 665 3.97 2.56 -8.75
C PRO A 665 5.11 1.54 -8.94
N LEU A 666 4.82 0.36 -9.51
CA LEU A 666 5.82 -0.69 -9.72
C LEU A 666 6.69 -0.37 -10.93
N SER A 667 6.07 0.08 -12.01
CA SER A 667 6.70 0.66 -13.19
C SER A 667 7.71 1.78 -12.87
N LEU A 668 7.29 2.77 -12.06
CA LEU A 668 8.19 3.85 -11.60
C LEU A 668 9.34 3.33 -10.72
N LEU A 669 9.08 2.30 -9.89
CA LEU A 669 10.09 1.66 -9.06
C LEU A 669 11.14 0.89 -9.89
N VAL A 670 10.74 0.19 -10.95
CA VAL A 670 11.67 -0.51 -11.85
C VAL A 670 12.62 0.48 -12.51
N PHE A 671 12.08 1.59 -13.05
CA PHE A 671 12.88 2.69 -13.58
C PHE A 671 13.81 3.30 -12.50
N HIS A 672 13.30 3.59 -11.30
CA HIS A 672 14.08 4.13 -10.18
C HIS A 672 15.26 3.22 -9.81
N ARG A 673 15.07 1.90 -9.74
CA ARG A 673 16.14 0.93 -9.45
C ARG A 673 17.26 0.95 -10.50
N GLN A 674 16.90 1.04 -11.77
CA GLN A 674 17.87 1.09 -12.86
C GLN A 674 18.72 2.38 -12.79
N VAL A 675 18.09 3.53 -12.49
CA VAL A 675 18.80 4.79 -12.23
C VAL A 675 19.65 4.71 -10.97
N MET A 676 19.14 4.14 -9.87
CA MET A 676 19.93 3.97 -8.63
C MET A 676 21.21 3.19 -8.90
N LYS A 677 21.12 2.07 -9.60
CA LYS A 677 22.26 1.23 -9.99
C LYS A 677 23.29 2.00 -10.82
N ALA A 678 22.84 2.92 -11.68
CA ALA A 678 23.71 3.81 -12.43
C ALA A 678 24.37 4.88 -11.53
N THR A 679 23.59 5.54 -10.66
CA THR A 679 24.12 6.54 -9.71
C THR A 679 25.12 5.94 -8.71
N ALA A 680 24.94 4.68 -8.30
CA ALA A 680 25.87 3.96 -7.43
C ALA A 680 27.23 3.65 -8.09
N LYS A 681 27.29 3.63 -9.42
CA LYS A 681 28.53 3.44 -10.22
C LYS A 681 29.05 4.76 -10.82
N SER A 682 28.39 5.87 -10.52
CA SER A 682 28.66 7.18 -11.12
C SER A 682 29.77 7.92 -10.39
N THR A 683 30.63 8.60 -11.15
CA THR A 683 31.62 9.56 -10.64
C THR A 683 31.07 10.99 -10.53
N GLY A 684 29.91 11.29 -11.12
CA GLY A 684 29.31 12.62 -11.14
C GLY A 684 28.71 13.04 -9.81
N LYS A 685 28.82 14.33 -9.50
CA LYS A 685 28.55 14.91 -8.17
C LYS A 685 27.08 15.00 -7.82
N TYR A 686 26.20 15.20 -8.82
CA TYR A 686 24.77 15.37 -8.63
C TYR A 686 23.97 14.50 -9.61
N THR A 687 22.82 14.02 -9.16
CA THR A 687 21.80 13.47 -10.08
C THR A 687 20.89 14.61 -10.54
N LEU A 688 20.91 14.94 -11.83
CA LEU A 688 20.02 15.96 -12.40
C LEU A 688 18.66 15.34 -12.71
N VAL A 689 17.57 15.95 -12.22
CA VAL A 689 16.21 15.47 -12.42
C VAL A 689 15.35 16.60 -12.99
N HIS A 690 14.63 16.34 -14.07
CA HIS A 690 13.69 17.30 -14.65
C HIS A 690 12.42 16.65 -15.20
N CYS A 691 11.41 17.49 -15.38
CA CYS A 691 10.20 17.18 -16.14
C CYS A 691 9.92 18.40 -17.01
N SER A 692 8.69 18.93 -17.03
CA SER A 692 8.40 20.20 -17.69
C SER A 692 8.75 21.41 -16.81
N ALA A 693 8.12 21.56 -15.65
CA ALA A 693 8.38 22.66 -14.70
C ALA A 693 9.54 22.39 -13.73
N GLY A 694 9.96 21.12 -13.60
CA GLY A 694 10.99 20.73 -12.64
C GLY A 694 10.54 20.71 -11.19
N VAL A 695 9.24 20.47 -10.92
CA VAL A 695 8.68 20.48 -9.54
C VAL A 695 7.74 19.31 -9.23
N GLY A 696 6.81 18.96 -10.14
CA GLY A 696 5.82 17.90 -9.92
C GLY A 696 6.44 16.50 -9.95
N ARG A 697 6.49 15.87 -11.14
CA ARG A 697 7.11 14.55 -11.34
C ARG A 697 8.56 14.48 -10.82
N THR A 698 9.33 15.57 -11.01
CA THR A 698 10.68 15.76 -10.45
C THR A 698 10.72 15.63 -8.94
N GLY A 699 9.81 16.28 -8.22
CA GLY A 699 9.73 16.18 -6.76
C GLY A 699 9.32 14.79 -6.29
N THR A 700 8.38 14.12 -6.99
CA THR A 700 7.98 12.75 -6.67
C THR A 700 9.15 11.77 -6.82
N TYR A 701 9.94 11.89 -7.89
CA TYR A 701 11.11 11.04 -8.11
C TYR A 701 12.23 11.29 -7.08
N ILE A 702 12.58 12.55 -6.81
CA ILE A 702 13.60 12.89 -5.79
C ILE A 702 13.17 12.40 -4.41
N ALA A 703 11.90 12.59 -4.05
CA ALA A 703 11.36 12.07 -2.80
C ALA A 703 11.39 10.54 -2.72
N LEU A 704 11.07 9.84 -3.81
CA LEU A 704 11.16 8.37 -3.84
C LEU A 704 12.59 7.91 -3.56
N ASP A 705 13.58 8.48 -4.26
CA ASP A 705 14.99 8.11 -4.09
C ASP A 705 15.53 8.43 -2.69
N ALA A 706 15.32 9.67 -2.20
CA ALA A 706 15.85 10.11 -0.92
C ALA A 706 15.19 9.39 0.27
N LEU A 707 13.87 9.20 0.25
CA LEU A 707 13.14 8.48 1.31
C LEU A 707 13.38 6.97 1.25
N TYR A 708 13.59 6.40 0.07
CA TYR A 708 14.00 5.00 -0.04
C TYR A 708 15.36 4.77 0.63
N ARG A 709 16.36 5.61 0.29
CA ARG A 709 17.69 5.58 0.93
C ARG A 709 17.62 5.85 2.43
N GLU A 710 16.79 6.78 2.90
CA GLU A 710 16.56 7.00 4.34
C GLU A 710 15.98 5.76 5.03
N GLY A 711 14.93 5.17 4.45
CA GLY A 711 14.23 4.03 5.02
C GLY A 711 15.06 2.74 5.02
N GLN A 712 15.92 2.54 4.02
CA GLN A 712 16.91 1.45 4.02
C GLN A 712 17.90 1.59 5.19
N ASN A 713 18.36 2.81 5.48
CA ASN A 713 19.36 3.06 6.53
C ASN A 713 18.78 3.12 7.94
N THR A 714 17.53 3.57 8.11
CA THR A 714 16.94 3.89 9.43
C THR A 714 15.72 3.03 9.80
N GLY A 715 15.17 2.28 8.85
CA GLY A 715 13.90 1.55 8.99
C GLY A 715 12.66 2.45 9.09
N LYS A 716 12.79 3.76 8.86
CA LYS A 716 11.71 4.76 8.98
C LYS A 716 11.82 5.81 7.86
N ILE A 717 10.70 6.46 7.54
CA ILE A 717 10.61 7.55 6.56
C ILE A 717 9.70 8.67 7.08
N ASN A 718 9.86 9.90 6.59
CA ASN A 718 8.95 11.01 6.91
C ASN A 718 8.62 11.84 5.65
N VAL A 719 7.52 11.46 4.98
CA VAL A 719 7.12 12.06 3.70
C VAL A 719 6.80 13.56 3.82
N PRO A 720 5.96 14.03 4.78
CA PRO A 720 5.67 15.46 4.92
C PRO A 720 6.92 16.30 5.20
N LEU A 721 7.82 15.79 6.06
CA LEU A 721 9.05 16.48 6.42
C LEU A 721 9.97 16.63 5.21
N TYR A 722 10.21 15.56 4.44
CA TYR A 722 11.11 15.64 3.29
C TYR A 722 10.54 16.49 2.15
N VAL A 723 9.23 16.42 1.89
CA VAL A 723 8.58 17.33 0.93
C VAL A 723 8.67 18.78 1.41
N THR A 724 8.55 19.04 2.71
CA THR A 724 8.80 20.37 3.29
C THR A 724 10.25 20.82 3.10
N THR A 725 11.23 19.92 3.26
CA THR A 725 12.66 20.22 2.98
C THR A 725 12.87 20.58 1.52
N MET A 726 12.45 19.74 0.57
CA MET A 726 12.54 20.06 -0.87
C MET A 726 11.84 21.39 -1.23
N ARG A 727 10.75 21.75 -0.54
CA ARG A 727 10.04 23.01 -0.77
C ARG A 727 10.73 24.27 -0.21
N LYS A 728 11.74 24.12 0.66
CA LYS A 728 12.68 25.21 1.01
C LYS A 728 13.64 25.47 -0.15
N ASP A 729 14.14 24.41 -0.78
CA ASP A 729 15.11 24.50 -1.88
C ASP A 729 14.46 24.91 -3.21
N ARG A 730 13.23 24.47 -3.50
CA ARG A 730 12.52 24.80 -4.74
C ARG A 730 11.02 24.82 -4.52
N MET A 731 10.34 25.87 -4.99
CA MET A 731 8.90 26.02 -4.79
C MET A 731 8.09 24.84 -5.35
N ASN A 732 6.98 24.50 -4.68
CA ASN A 732 5.95 23.58 -5.17
C ASN A 732 6.43 22.16 -5.55
N MET A 733 7.56 21.69 -4.99
CA MET A 733 8.02 20.31 -5.15
C MET A 733 6.92 19.32 -4.71
N ILE A 734 6.60 18.36 -5.59
CA ILE A 734 5.35 17.60 -5.63
C ILE A 734 4.14 18.54 -5.75
N GLN A 735 3.57 18.62 -6.95
CA GLN A 735 2.63 19.68 -7.33
C GLN A 735 1.14 19.27 -7.21
N GLY A 736 0.84 17.97 -7.19
CA GLY A 736 -0.53 17.45 -7.09
C GLY A 736 -0.71 16.40 -5.99
N GLU A 737 -1.94 16.28 -5.49
CA GLU A 737 -2.33 15.30 -4.48
C GLU A 737 -2.08 13.86 -4.95
N GLU A 738 -2.45 13.51 -6.18
CA GLU A 738 -2.17 12.18 -6.74
C GLU A 738 -0.67 11.88 -6.87
N GLN A 739 0.17 12.90 -7.14
CA GLN A 739 1.63 12.73 -7.16
C GLN A 739 2.20 12.48 -5.75
N TYR A 740 1.55 13.01 -4.72
CA TYR A 740 1.89 12.78 -3.31
C TYR A 740 1.43 11.38 -2.87
N LYS A 741 0.25 10.93 -3.31
CA LYS A 741 -0.25 9.56 -3.10
C LYS A 741 0.61 8.51 -3.83
N LEU A 742 1.01 8.78 -5.08
CA LEU A 742 1.94 7.93 -5.85
C LEU A 742 3.25 7.71 -5.09
N LEU A 743 3.83 8.75 -4.47
CA LEU A 743 5.07 8.61 -3.70
C LEU A 743 4.94 7.56 -2.57
N TYR A 744 3.83 7.59 -1.83
CA TYR A 744 3.55 6.58 -0.79
C TYR A 744 3.39 5.17 -1.38
N LEU A 745 2.68 5.03 -2.51
CA LEU A 745 2.51 3.74 -3.19
C LEU A 745 3.86 3.19 -3.69
N ALA A 746 4.67 4.02 -4.36
CA ALA A 746 5.98 3.63 -4.87
C ALA A 746 6.95 3.26 -3.74
N LEU A 747 6.94 3.98 -2.61
CA LEU A 747 7.70 3.60 -1.42
C LEU A 747 7.21 2.28 -0.81
N MET A 748 5.90 2.02 -0.83
CA MET A 748 5.35 0.73 -0.39
C MET A 748 5.87 -0.42 -1.27
N GLU A 749 5.82 -0.26 -2.60
CA GLU A 749 6.37 -1.24 -3.52
C GLU A 749 7.88 -1.45 -3.31
N ALA A 750 8.61 -0.35 -3.08
CA ALA A 750 10.06 -0.37 -2.89
C ALA A 750 10.50 -1.16 -1.65
N PHE A 751 9.76 -1.04 -0.55
CA PHE A 751 10.06 -1.73 0.72
C PHE A 751 9.38 -3.10 0.87
N ARG A 752 8.34 -3.43 0.08
CA ARG A 752 7.63 -4.72 0.21
C ARG A 752 8.17 -5.83 -0.66
N GLY A 753 8.74 -5.54 -1.84
CA GLY A 753 9.32 -6.56 -2.72
C GLY A 753 10.70 -6.12 -3.19
N PRO A 754 11.81 -6.64 -2.64
CA PRO A 754 13.17 -6.27 -3.06
C PRO A 754 13.41 -6.62 -4.54
N SER A 755 14.46 -6.06 -5.15
CA SER A 755 14.86 -6.54 -6.48
C SER A 755 15.60 -7.86 -6.33
N ARG A 756 15.29 -8.81 -7.21
CA ARG A 756 16.00 -10.09 -7.34
C ARG A 756 16.84 -10.13 -8.61
N CYS A 757 17.08 -8.97 -9.22
CA CYS A 757 17.90 -8.78 -10.42
C CYS A 757 19.33 -9.25 -10.18
N VAL A 758 19.73 -10.30 -10.89
CA VAL A 758 21.07 -10.91 -10.81
C VAL A 758 21.73 -10.95 -12.20
N PRO A 759 23.07 -10.86 -12.30
CA PRO A 759 23.80 -11.15 -13.52
C PRO A 759 23.52 -12.57 -14.02
N THR A 760 23.46 -12.76 -15.34
CA THR A 760 23.21 -14.09 -15.97
C THR A 760 24.14 -15.17 -15.46
N GLN A 761 25.43 -14.85 -15.28
CA GLN A 761 26.42 -15.78 -14.74
C GLN A 761 26.12 -16.23 -13.30
N MET A 762 25.58 -15.33 -12.46
CA MET A 762 25.19 -15.67 -11.09
C MET A 762 23.93 -16.54 -11.10
N PHE A 763 22.90 -16.14 -11.86
CA PHE A 763 21.68 -16.93 -12.05
C PHE A 763 21.99 -18.36 -12.50
N LEU A 764 22.83 -18.51 -13.53
CA LEU A 764 23.24 -19.81 -14.05
C LEU A 764 23.97 -20.65 -12.99
N SER A 765 24.87 -20.03 -12.20
CA SER A 765 25.59 -20.73 -11.13
C SER A 765 24.68 -21.18 -9.98
N GLU A 766 23.63 -20.41 -9.66
CA GLU A 766 22.66 -20.76 -8.63
C GLU A 766 21.73 -21.89 -9.12
N TYR A 767 21.32 -21.84 -10.38
CA TYR A 767 20.53 -22.87 -11.06
C TYR A 767 21.29 -24.20 -11.16
N GLN A 768 22.52 -24.19 -11.69
CA GLN A 768 23.37 -25.38 -11.77
C GLN A 768 23.67 -25.99 -10.39
N GLN A 769 23.80 -25.17 -9.35
CA GLN A 769 23.90 -25.69 -7.99
C GLN A 769 22.63 -26.41 -7.55
N GLN A 770 21.43 -25.87 -7.83
CA GLN A 770 20.16 -26.55 -7.51
C GLN A 770 20.06 -27.92 -8.20
N ASP A 771 20.43 -28.02 -9.48
CA ASP A 771 20.46 -29.29 -10.24
C ASP A 771 21.51 -30.29 -9.69
N CYS A 772 22.66 -29.81 -9.21
CA CYS A 772 23.64 -30.65 -8.51
C CYS A 772 23.10 -31.15 -7.15
N TYR A 773 22.29 -30.37 -6.43
CA TYR A 773 21.72 -30.78 -5.14
C TYR A 773 20.57 -31.80 -5.27
N THR A 774 19.84 -31.83 -6.39
CA THR A 774 18.83 -32.88 -6.65
C THR A 774 19.41 -34.29 -6.72
N ASN A 775 20.69 -34.44 -7.06
CA ASN A 775 21.42 -35.71 -6.97
C ASN A 775 22.13 -35.93 -5.62
N CYS A 776 22.11 -34.94 -4.71
CA CYS A 776 22.89 -34.91 -3.47
C CYS A 776 22.06 -34.50 -2.23
N GLY A 777 20.83 -35.01 -2.12
CA GLY A 777 20.22 -35.42 -0.85
C GLY A 777 19.96 -34.38 0.27
N ASN A 778 20.03 -33.06 0.03
CA ASN A 778 19.90 -32.06 1.10
C ASN A 778 18.76 -31.05 0.84
N ALA A 779 17.84 -30.93 1.80
CA ALA A 779 16.48 -30.40 1.56
C ALA A 779 16.32 -28.86 1.64
N SER A 780 17.37 -28.11 1.99
CA SER A 780 17.25 -26.68 2.34
C SER A 780 16.92 -25.76 1.16
N LYS A 781 17.50 -25.97 -0.03
CA LYS A 781 17.31 -25.06 -1.19
C LYS A 781 15.97 -25.21 -1.92
N LYS A 782 15.21 -26.31 -1.75
CA LYS A 782 13.85 -26.40 -2.31
C LYS A 782 12.86 -25.48 -1.57
N SER A 783 13.21 -25.03 -0.37
CA SER A 783 12.41 -24.07 0.40
C SER A 783 12.48 -22.62 -0.14
N THR A 784 13.56 -22.22 -0.83
CA THR A 784 13.75 -20.82 -1.21
C THR A 784 12.90 -20.38 -2.40
N LEU A 785 12.77 -21.18 -3.46
CA LEU A 785 11.88 -20.82 -4.57
C LEU A 785 10.40 -20.85 -4.15
N SER A 786 10.02 -21.80 -3.28
CA SER A 786 8.67 -21.84 -2.72
C SER A 786 8.37 -20.62 -1.85
N SER A 787 9.30 -20.17 -0.99
CA SER A 787 9.07 -18.98 -0.17
C SER A 787 9.04 -17.69 -0.99
N GLU A 788 9.82 -17.61 -2.07
CA GLU A 788 9.75 -16.52 -3.05
C GLU A 788 8.42 -16.51 -3.82
N PHE A 789 7.90 -17.68 -4.19
CA PHE A 789 6.60 -17.80 -4.83
C PHE A 789 5.45 -17.38 -3.89
N GLU A 790 5.47 -17.79 -2.62
CA GLU A 790 4.51 -17.30 -1.62
C GLU A 790 4.63 -15.78 -1.41
N GLU A 791 5.84 -15.21 -1.45
CA GLU A 791 6.04 -13.76 -1.42
C GLU A 791 5.41 -13.09 -2.65
N LEU A 792 5.63 -13.61 -3.87
CA LEU A 792 5.03 -13.13 -5.12
C LEU A 792 3.49 -13.04 -4.99
N LEU A 793 2.85 -14.13 -4.53
CA LEU A 793 1.41 -14.17 -4.28
C LEU A 793 0.97 -13.12 -3.24
N SER A 794 1.75 -12.91 -2.16
CA SER A 794 1.46 -11.92 -1.11
C SER A 794 1.58 -10.44 -1.55
N LEU A 795 2.24 -10.20 -2.68
CA LEU A 795 2.44 -8.89 -3.30
C LEU A 795 1.45 -8.60 -4.44
N ARG A 796 0.65 -9.59 -4.85
CA ARG A 796 -0.37 -9.45 -5.91
C ARG A 796 -1.33 -8.28 -5.64
N LYS A 797 -1.58 -7.45 -6.66
CA LYS A 797 -2.55 -6.33 -6.60
C LYS A 797 -3.96 -6.92 -6.41
N VAL A 798 -4.68 -6.43 -5.40
CA VAL A 798 -6.06 -6.87 -5.14
C VAL A 798 -7.02 -5.94 -5.86
N TYR A 799 -7.81 -6.50 -6.76
CA TYR A 799 -8.84 -5.80 -7.53
C TYR A 799 -10.23 -5.96 -6.90
N SER A 800 -11.09 -4.97 -7.14
CA SER A 800 -12.49 -4.97 -6.75
C SER A 800 -13.38 -5.57 -7.84
N GLN A 801 -14.65 -5.87 -7.54
CA GLN A 801 -15.60 -6.36 -8.54
C GLN A 801 -15.91 -5.35 -9.66
N LYS A 802 -15.62 -4.06 -9.44
CA LYS A 802 -15.79 -3.00 -10.46
C LYS A 802 -14.68 -3.08 -11.51
N ASP A 803 -13.49 -3.54 -11.14
CA ASP A 803 -12.34 -3.64 -12.04
C ASP A 803 -12.44 -4.83 -13.02
N TYR A 804 -13.57 -5.56 -13.00
CA TYR A 804 -13.93 -6.68 -13.88
C TYR A 804 -15.36 -6.51 -14.45
N GLU A 805 -15.83 -5.28 -14.64
CA GLU A 805 -17.22 -4.98 -14.99
C GLU A 805 -17.68 -5.70 -16.27
N SER A 806 -16.94 -5.55 -17.37
CA SER A 806 -17.24 -6.20 -18.65
C SER A 806 -17.12 -7.72 -18.59
N GLY A 807 -16.10 -8.25 -17.90
CA GLY A 807 -15.90 -9.69 -17.75
C GLY A 807 -16.99 -10.39 -16.94
N ARG A 808 -17.50 -9.72 -15.91
CA ARG A 808 -18.63 -10.20 -15.10
C ARG A 808 -19.96 -10.09 -15.83
N ALA A 809 -20.16 -9.04 -16.63
CA ALA A 809 -21.37 -8.89 -17.45
C ALA A 809 -21.50 -10.01 -18.51
N HIS A 810 -20.36 -10.52 -19.02
CA HIS A 810 -20.30 -11.56 -20.04
C HIS A 810 -19.78 -12.90 -19.49
N ILE A 811 -20.22 -13.31 -18.29
CA ILE A 811 -19.63 -14.47 -17.59
C ILE A 811 -19.58 -15.77 -18.43
N THR A 812 -20.59 -16.01 -19.27
CA THR A 812 -20.70 -17.16 -20.18
C THR A 812 -19.81 -17.07 -21.42
N ALA A 813 -19.25 -15.90 -21.73
CA ALA A 813 -18.27 -15.71 -22.79
C ALA A 813 -16.84 -16.08 -22.34
N ASN A 814 -16.65 -16.51 -21.08
CA ASN A 814 -15.35 -16.88 -20.53
C ASN A 814 -15.18 -18.40 -20.51
N TYR A 815 -14.07 -18.88 -21.05
CA TYR A 815 -13.71 -20.31 -21.06
C TYR A 815 -13.53 -20.84 -19.63
N THR A 816 -12.87 -20.05 -18.77
CA THR A 816 -12.79 -20.28 -17.32
C THR A 816 -13.46 -19.10 -16.61
N GLN A 817 -14.65 -19.32 -16.05
CA GLN A 817 -15.49 -18.26 -15.49
C GLN A 817 -14.86 -17.48 -14.31
N SER A 818 -13.85 -18.06 -13.64
CA SER A 818 -13.11 -17.39 -12.56
C SER A 818 -11.92 -16.55 -13.02
N VAL A 819 -11.55 -16.59 -14.31
CA VAL A 819 -10.40 -15.87 -14.88
C VAL A 819 -10.93 -14.77 -15.80
N LEU A 820 -10.95 -13.53 -15.33
CA LEU A 820 -11.57 -12.40 -16.01
C LEU A 820 -10.53 -11.33 -16.35
N PRO A 821 -10.67 -10.60 -17.47
CA PRO A 821 -9.77 -9.51 -17.81
C PRO A 821 -10.01 -8.32 -16.87
N VAL A 822 -8.94 -7.72 -16.36
CA VAL A 822 -9.01 -6.44 -15.64
C VAL A 822 -9.37 -5.34 -16.65
N GLU A 823 -10.41 -4.57 -16.38
CA GLU A 823 -11.00 -3.58 -17.28
C GLU A 823 -9.96 -2.56 -17.79
N GLU A 824 -9.03 -2.13 -16.92
CA GLU A 824 -7.94 -1.18 -17.23
C GLU A 824 -7.04 -1.61 -18.41
N TYR A 825 -6.93 -2.92 -18.66
CA TYR A 825 -6.03 -3.49 -19.67
C TYR A 825 -6.77 -4.29 -20.76
N MET A 826 -8.11 -4.31 -20.75
CA MET A 826 -8.90 -5.17 -21.63
C MET A 826 -8.85 -4.72 -23.10
N CYS A 827 -8.79 -5.70 -24.01
CA CYS A 827 -8.90 -5.46 -25.45
C CYS A 827 -10.37 -5.25 -25.86
N HIS A 828 -10.87 -4.02 -25.79
CA HIS A 828 -12.20 -3.68 -26.31
C HIS A 828 -12.25 -3.83 -27.84
N LEU A 829 -13.15 -4.68 -28.34
CA LEU A 829 -13.35 -4.88 -29.78
C LEU A 829 -14.16 -3.74 -30.40
N SER A 830 -13.92 -3.43 -31.68
CA SER A 830 -14.73 -2.50 -32.47
C SER A 830 -16.19 -2.98 -32.56
N TYR A 831 -17.17 -2.08 -32.40
CA TYR A 831 -18.59 -2.47 -32.42
C TYR A 831 -18.98 -3.08 -33.77
N SER A 832 -19.67 -4.22 -33.74
CA SER A 832 -20.30 -4.84 -34.91
C SER A 832 -21.75 -5.24 -34.60
N LYS A 833 -22.64 -5.14 -35.58
CA LYS A 833 -24.08 -5.36 -35.38
C LYS A 833 -24.37 -6.82 -35.05
N GLY A 834 -24.86 -7.07 -33.84
CA GLY A 834 -25.18 -8.42 -33.34
C GLY A 834 -24.08 -9.06 -32.50
N HIS A 835 -22.90 -8.45 -32.43
CA HIS A 835 -21.80 -8.89 -31.58
C HIS A 835 -21.54 -7.89 -30.44
N ASN A 836 -21.05 -8.38 -29.31
CA ASN A 836 -20.59 -7.50 -28.24
C ASN A 836 -19.16 -6.97 -28.54
N THR A 837 -18.69 -6.05 -27.71
CA THR A 837 -17.33 -5.48 -27.76
C THR A 837 -16.36 -6.19 -26.81
N TYR A 838 -16.75 -7.36 -26.28
CA TYR A 838 -16.05 -8.09 -25.24
C TYR A 838 -15.35 -9.33 -25.79
N TYR A 839 -14.06 -9.46 -25.51
CA TYR A 839 -13.35 -10.72 -25.58
C TYR A 839 -12.45 -10.80 -24.35
N ASN A 840 -12.28 -11.99 -23.78
CA ASN A 840 -11.37 -12.19 -22.65
C ASN A 840 -9.91 -12.17 -23.13
N ALA A 841 -9.41 -10.95 -23.36
CA ALA A 841 -8.10 -10.60 -23.84
C ALA A 841 -7.63 -9.31 -23.16
N ILE A 842 -6.34 -9.22 -22.84
CA ILE A 842 -5.71 -8.03 -22.28
C ILE A 842 -4.45 -7.64 -23.05
N LEU A 843 -4.12 -6.35 -23.05
CA LEU A 843 -2.85 -5.83 -23.54
C LEU A 843 -1.74 -5.98 -22.50
N LEU A 844 -0.56 -6.34 -22.98
CA LEU A 844 0.68 -6.53 -22.23
C LEU A 844 1.84 -5.84 -22.95
N GLN A 845 2.83 -5.42 -22.17
CA GLN A 845 4.12 -4.99 -22.68
C GLN A 845 5.13 -6.15 -22.60
N SER A 846 6.13 -6.13 -23.48
CA SER A 846 7.37 -6.88 -23.27
C SER A 846 8.36 -6.02 -22.47
N PHE A 847 9.62 -6.43 -22.42
CA PHE A 847 10.67 -5.67 -21.76
C PHE A 847 11.06 -4.45 -22.62
N LEU A 848 10.99 -4.60 -23.94
CA LEU A 848 11.42 -3.62 -24.93
C LEU A 848 10.28 -2.81 -25.57
N GLU A 849 9.11 -3.41 -25.76
CA GLU A 849 7.97 -2.78 -26.44
C GLU A 849 6.74 -2.64 -25.54
N LYS A 850 6.07 -1.49 -25.61
CA LYS A 850 4.81 -1.25 -24.92
C LYS A 850 3.63 -1.80 -25.73
N ASP A 851 2.63 -2.36 -25.05
CA ASP A 851 1.34 -2.78 -25.62
C ASP A 851 1.49 -3.69 -26.86
N CYS A 852 2.53 -4.54 -26.89
CA CYS A 852 2.96 -5.37 -28.02
C CYS A 852 2.47 -6.82 -27.98
N ILE A 853 2.11 -7.33 -26.79
CA ILE A 853 1.59 -8.68 -26.57
C ILE A 853 0.12 -8.57 -26.15
N ILE A 854 -0.70 -9.51 -26.59
CA ILE A 854 -2.09 -9.71 -26.15
C ILE A 854 -2.16 -11.10 -25.53
N SER A 855 -2.70 -11.22 -24.31
CA SER A 855 -2.96 -12.53 -23.69
C SER A 855 -4.46 -12.79 -23.62
N ALA A 856 -4.91 -13.88 -24.23
CA ALA A 856 -6.33 -14.13 -24.44
C ALA A 856 -6.71 -15.60 -24.24
N GLN A 857 -7.98 -15.87 -23.96
CA GLN A 857 -8.51 -17.23 -23.95
C GLN A 857 -8.59 -17.83 -25.36
N TYR A 858 -8.67 -19.17 -25.46
CA TYR A 858 -9.06 -19.85 -26.69
C TYR A 858 -10.47 -19.41 -27.15
N PRO A 859 -10.73 -19.36 -28.47
CA PRO A 859 -12.06 -19.07 -28.99
C PRO A 859 -13.06 -20.15 -28.54
N LEU A 860 -14.13 -19.74 -27.87
CA LEU A 860 -15.33 -20.57 -27.70
C LEU A 860 -16.03 -20.74 -29.07
N PRO A 861 -16.85 -21.79 -29.28
CA PRO A 861 -17.45 -22.08 -30.60
C PRO A 861 -18.13 -20.88 -31.26
N ASP A 862 -19.02 -20.21 -30.53
CA ASP A 862 -19.80 -19.07 -31.00
C ASP A 862 -19.00 -17.74 -31.10
N TYR A 863 -17.76 -17.73 -30.59
CA TYR A 863 -16.89 -16.55 -30.48
C TYR A 863 -15.72 -16.59 -31.48
N SER A 864 -15.83 -17.47 -32.50
CA SER A 864 -14.79 -17.65 -33.53
C SER A 864 -14.59 -16.38 -34.37
N GLU A 865 -15.65 -15.62 -34.63
CA GLU A 865 -15.55 -14.32 -35.33
C GLU A 865 -14.91 -13.24 -34.44
N ASP A 866 -15.20 -13.26 -33.14
CA ASP A 866 -14.67 -12.27 -32.20
C ASP A 866 -13.15 -12.39 -32.01
N LEU A 867 -12.61 -13.61 -32.15
CA LEU A 867 -11.16 -13.82 -32.28
C LEU A 867 -10.59 -13.16 -33.55
N LEU A 868 -11.26 -13.29 -34.70
CA LEU A 868 -10.78 -12.67 -35.95
C LEU A 868 -10.91 -11.14 -35.90
N ARG A 869 -11.93 -10.62 -35.23
CA ARG A 869 -12.06 -9.20 -34.86
C ARG A 869 -10.90 -8.75 -33.95
N LEU A 870 -10.56 -9.50 -32.89
CA LEU A 870 -9.41 -9.21 -32.04
C LEU A 870 -8.10 -9.13 -32.83
N VAL A 871 -7.87 -10.09 -33.72
CA VAL A 871 -6.70 -10.15 -34.61
C VAL A 871 -6.62 -8.93 -35.53
N ARG A 872 -7.74 -8.55 -36.16
CA ARG A 872 -7.84 -7.38 -37.04
C ARG A 872 -7.65 -6.07 -36.27
N ASP A 873 -8.48 -5.84 -35.26
CA ASP A 873 -8.62 -4.57 -34.56
C ASP A 873 -7.33 -4.17 -33.83
N PHE A 874 -6.56 -5.15 -33.35
CA PHE A 874 -5.29 -4.94 -32.67
C PHE A 874 -4.06 -5.20 -33.57
N ASN A 875 -4.23 -5.47 -34.87
CA ASN A 875 -3.15 -5.82 -35.81
C ASN A 875 -2.22 -6.92 -35.25
N ALA A 876 -2.81 -8.01 -34.73
CA ALA A 876 -2.07 -9.14 -34.21
C ALA A 876 -1.59 -10.03 -35.36
N ARG A 877 -0.32 -9.90 -35.74
CA ARG A 877 0.25 -10.61 -36.91
C ARG A 877 0.75 -12.00 -36.56
N ILE A 878 1.12 -12.23 -35.31
CA ILE A 878 1.61 -13.51 -34.80
C ILE A 878 0.59 -14.00 -33.79
N VAL A 879 -0.01 -15.17 -34.02
CA VAL A 879 -1.06 -15.77 -33.17
C VAL A 879 -0.56 -17.12 -32.65
N VAL A 880 -0.50 -17.30 -31.34
CA VAL A 880 0.16 -18.43 -30.68
C VAL A 880 -0.87 -19.22 -29.88
N PHE A 881 -1.05 -20.49 -30.21
CA PHE A 881 -1.86 -21.43 -29.45
C PHE A 881 -0.95 -22.35 -28.64
N LEU A 882 -1.01 -22.24 -27.31
CA LEU A 882 -0.23 -23.06 -26.37
C LEU A 882 -0.83 -24.46 -26.17
N CYS A 883 -1.42 -25.02 -27.23
CA CYS A 883 -1.92 -26.39 -27.37
C CYS A 883 -2.02 -26.77 -28.87
N PRO A 884 -2.39 -28.02 -29.23
CA PRO A 884 -2.74 -28.38 -30.60
C PRO A 884 -4.09 -27.76 -31.00
N ILE A 885 -4.16 -27.00 -32.09
CA ILE A 885 -5.39 -26.30 -32.53
C ILE A 885 -6.54 -27.29 -32.77
N LYS A 886 -6.24 -28.49 -33.27
CA LYS A 886 -7.22 -29.58 -33.48
C LYS A 886 -7.93 -30.05 -32.19
N ASP A 887 -7.35 -29.81 -31.02
CA ASP A 887 -7.97 -30.16 -29.73
C ASP A 887 -8.99 -29.08 -29.29
N LEU A 888 -9.07 -27.93 -29.99
CA LEU A 888 -10.06 -26.86 -29.75
C LEU A 888 -11.37 -27.14 -30.51
N ALA A 889 -12.50 -27.15 -29.79
CA ALA A 889 -13.82 -27.41 -30.38
C ALA A 889 -14.21 -26.42 -31.51
N SER A 890 -13.81 -25.15 -31.37
CA SER A 890 -14.05 -24.07 -32.33
C SER A 890 -13.17 -24.12 -33.58
N SER A 891 -12.03 -24.83 -33.57
CA SER A 891 -11.06 -24.83 -34.68
C SER A 891 -11.68 -25.21 -36.02
N SER A 892 -12.60 -26.17 -36.01
CA SER A 892 -13.32 -26.64 -37.20
C SER A 892 -14.14 -25.56 -37.91
N ALA A 893 -14.58 -24.52 -37.18
CA ALA A 893 -15.37 -23.42 -37.72
C ALA A 893 -14.51 -22.39 -38.48
N TRP A 894 -13.32 -22.06 -37.98
CA TRP A 894 -12.53 -20.92 -38.47
C TRP A 894 -11.14 -21.25 -39.04
N PHE A 895 -10.51 -22.35 -38.62
CA PHE A 895 -9.16 -22.69 -39.05
C PHE A 895 -9.18 -23.52 -40.36
N PRO A 896 -8.57 -23.03 -41.47
CA PRO A 896 -8.59 -23.73 -42.74
C PRO A 896 -7.53 -24.84 -42.82
N THR A 897 -7.86 -25.95 -43.49
CA THR A 897 -6.85 -26.90 -43.99
C THR A 897 -6.28 -26.42 -45.34
N LYS A 898 -5.23 -27.07 -45.85
CA LYS A 898 -4.51 -26.68 -47.08
C LYS A 898 -5.39 -26.53 -48.34
N THR A 899 -6.55 -27.20 -48.38
CA THR A 899 -7.50 -27.18 -49.50
C THR A 899 -8.82 -26.48 -49.16
N GLN A 900 -8.97 -25.96 -47.94
CA GLN A 900 -10.21 -25.33 -47.48
C GLN A 900 -10.07 -23.81 -47.38
N VAL A 901 -11.17 -23.13 -47.67
CA VAL A 901 -11.40 -21.73 -47.32
C VAL A 901 -12.50 -21.70 -46.28
N LYS A 902 -12.31 -20.96 -45.19
CA LYS A 902 -13.32 -20.81 -44.13
C LYS A 902 -13.98 -19.43 -44.24
N PHE A 903 -15.29 -19.38 -44.03
CA PHE A 903 -16.08 -18.16 -43.99
C PHE A 903 -16.66 -18.02 -42.59
N VAL A 904 -16.30 -16.94 -41.90
CA VAL A 904 -16.62 -16.69 -40.49
C VAL A 904 -17.14 -15.26 -40.40
N GLY A 905 -18.46 -15.11 -40.50
CA GLY A 905 -19.15 -13.82 -40.61
C GLY A 905 -18.63 -12.95 -41.75
N ASP A 906 -17.95 -11.85 -41.41
CA ASP A 906 -17.34 -10.92 -42.38
C ASP A 906 -15.91 -11.26 -42.80
N PHE A 907 -15.34 -12.37 -42.28
CA PHE A 907 -13.99 -12.82 -42.59
C PHE A 907 -13.96 -14.04 -43.52
N THR A 908 -13.02 -14.02 -44.47
CA THR A 908 -12.61 -15.19 -45.25
C THR A 908 -11.19 -15.57 -44.85
N VAL A 909 -11.00 -16.79 -44.35
CA VAL A 909 -9.70 -17.32 -43.88
C VAL A 909 -9.14 -18.30 -44.90
N LYS A 910 -7.93 -18.04 -45.39
CA LYS A 910 -7.25 -18.83 -46.43
C LYS A 910 -5.89 -19.32 -45.94
N HIS A 911 -5.61 -20.60 -46.13
CA HIS A 911 -4.27 -21.17 -45.88
C HIS A 911 -3.27 -20.74 -46.96
N VAL A 912 -2.04 -20.38 -46.57
CA VAL A 912 -0.93 -20.05 -47.48
C VAL A 912 0.14 -21.15 -47.44
N SER A 913 0.77 -21.36 -46.29
CA SER A 913 1.90 -22.28 -46.13
C SER A 913 1.97 -22.85 -44.72
N GLU A 914 2.47 -24.07 -44.58
CA GLU A 914 2.68 -24.76 -43.30
C GLU A 914 4.13 -25.23 -43.21
N ALA A 915 4.79 -24.98 -42.07
CA ALA A 915 6.12 -25.47 -41.73
C ALA A 915 6.07 -26.15 -40.35
N LYS A 916 6.83 -27.23 -40.15
CA LYS A 916 6.82 -28.04 -38.92
C LYS A 916 8.22 -28.12 -38.33
N GLY A 917 8.39 -27.55 -37.14
CA GLY A 917 9.58 -27.73 -36.31
C GLY A 917 9.41 -28.89 -35.33
N SER A 918 10.38 -29.06 -34.43
CA SER A 918 10.42 -30.14 -33.44
C SER A 918 9.24 -30.10 -32.45
N HIS A 919 8.94 -28.91 -31.93
CA HIS A 919 7.92 -28.70 -30.90
C HIS A 919 6.82 -27.69 -31.28
N VAL A 920 6.94 -27.05 -32.45
CA VAL A 920 6.05 -25.97 -32.93
C VAL A 920 5.67 -26.21 -34.38
N THR A 921 4.41 -25.98 -34.75
CA THR A 921 3.96 -25.92 -36.14
C THR A 921 3.54 -24.51 -36.50
N MET A 922 4.07 -23.98 -37.60
CA MET A 922 3.80 -22.66 -38.12
C MET A 922 2.91 -22.74 -39.37
N THR A 923 1.78 -22.03 -39.35
CA THR A 923 0.84 -21.93 -40.47
C THR A 923 0.61 -20.47 -40.82
N LYS A 924 0.96 -20.05 -42.04
CA LYS A 924 0.69 -18.68 -42.53
C LYS A 924 -0.67 -18.64 -43.21
N LEU A 925 -1.50 -17.67 -42.81
CA LEU A 925 -2.88 -17.50 -43.28
C LEU A 925 -3.07 -16.09 -43.86
N VAL A 926 -4.08 -15.94 -44.73
CA VAL A 926 -4.65 -14.64 -45.10
C VAL A 926 -6.06 -14.53 -44.54
N LEU A 927 -6.31 -13.44 -43.80
CA LEU A 927 -7.62 -12.98 -43.40
C LEU A 927 -8.06 -11.85 -44.35
N GLN A 928 -9.14 -12.08 -45.10
CA GLN A 928 -9.77 -11.05 -45.93
C GLN A 928 -11.06 -10.62 -45.23
N SER A 929 -11.22 -9.31 -45.00
CA SER A 929 -12.43 -8.72 -44.41
C SER A 929 -13.19 -7.98 -45.51
N LYS A 930 -14.53 -8.06 -45.55
CA LYS A 930 -15.34 -7.43 -46.61
C LYS A 930 -15.09 -5.92 -46.79
N GLU A 931 -14.66 -5.24 -45.73
CA GLU A 931 -14.48 -3.78 -45.68
C GLU A 931 -13.01 -3.33 -45.69
N ASN A 932 -12.03 -4.25 -45.73
CA ASN A 932 -10.63 -3.90 -45.46
C ASN A 932 -9.60 -4.76 -46.21
N SER A 933 -8.34 -4.29 -46.24
CA SER A 933 -7.24 -4.97 -46.92
C SER A 933 -6.84 -6.30 -46.28
N ASP A 934 -6.30 -7.22 -47.11
CA ASP A 934 -5.81 -8.53 -46.70
C ASP A 934 -4.80 -8.48 -45.54
N ILE A 935 -5.16 -9.08 -44.40
CA ILE A 935 -4.29 -9.24 -43.25
C ILE A 935 -3.63 -10.62 -43.32
N ARG A 936 -2.35 -10.65 -43.69
CA ARG A 936 -1.50 -11.83 -43.52
C ARG A 936 -1.13 -12.02 -42.05
N ILE A 937 -1.34 -13.22 -41.52
CA ILE A 937 -0.95 -13.61 -40.15
C ILE A 937 -0.14 -14.91 -40.17
N THR A 938 0.71 -15.08 -39.17
CA THR A 938 1.39 -16.34 -38.84
C THR A 938 0.75 -16.93 -37.59
N VAL A 939 0.25 -18.15 -37.69
CA VAL A 939 -0.29 -18.93 -36.57
C VAL A 939 0.73 -19.98 -36.13
N LEU A 940 1.07 -20.01 -34.85
CA LEU A 940 1.97 -20.97 -34.23
C LEU A 940 1.16 -21.86 -33.28
N GLU A 941 1.27 -23.18 -33.40
CA GLU A 941 0.68 -24.14 -32.45
C GLU A 941 1.75 -25.03 -31.78
N CYS A 942 1.47 -25.48 -30.56
CA CYS A 942 2.32 -26.39 -29.78
C CYS A 942 1.73 -27.82 -29.78
N PRO A 943 1.97 -28.65 -30.83
CA PRO A 943 1.30 -29.93 -31.03
C PRO A 943 1.57 -31.01 -29.96
N THR A 944 2.60 -30.85 -29.14
CA THR A 944 2.92 -31.74 -28.01
C THR A 944 2.36 -31.25 -26.68
N TRP A 945 1.95 -29.98 -26.55
CA TRP A 945 1.57 -29.38 -25.26
C TRP A 945 0.06 -29.50 -25.01
N ARG A 946 -0.45 -30.71 -24.78
CA ARG A 946 -1.91 -30.89 -24.58
C ARG A 946 -2.37 -30.37 -23.22
N GLU A 947 -3.61 -29.90 -23.15
CA GLU A 947 -4.26 -29.57 -21.87
C GLU A 947 -4.21 -30.76 -20.89
N ARG A 948 -4.06 -30.48 -19.59
CA ARG A 948 -3.91 -31.46 -18.49
C ARG A 948 -2.65 -32.35 -18.50
N GLN A 949 -1.77 -32.27 -19.50
CA GLN A 949 -0.42 -32.83 -19.39
C GLN A 949 0.48 -31.93 -18.53
N SER A 950 1.51 -32.53 -17.90
CA SER A 950 2.49 -31.80 -17.09
C SER A 950 3.09 -30.63 -17.87
N THR A 951 3.19 -29.48 -17.21
CA THR A 951 3.74 -28.24 -17.79
C THR A 951 5.27 -28.22 -17.89
N ALA A 952 5.96 -29.27 -17.43
CA ALA A 952 7.42 -29.32 -17.29
C ALA A 952 8.25 -29.33 -18.60
N ASP A 953 7.63 -29.28 -19.79
CA ASP A 953 8.37 -29.29 -21.06
C ASP A 953 8.91 -27.90 -21.43
N LYS A 954 10.05 -27.55 -20.81
CA LYS A 954 10.81 -26.32 -21.08
C LYS A 954 11.24 -26.14 -22.54
N ARG A 955 11.34 -27.22 -23.34
CA ARG A 955 11.78 -27.13 -24.74
C ARG A 955 10.70 -26.58 -25.66
N VAL A 956 9.45 -27.00 -25.46
CA VAL A 956 8.31 -26.44 -26.21
C VAL A 956 8.21 -24.93 -25.98
N LEU A 957 8.45 -24.48 -24.74
CA LEU A 957 8.40 -23.06 -24.39
C LEU A 957 9.55 -22.24 -25.02
N LEU A 958 10.77 -22.79 -25.05
CA LEU A 958 11.89 -22.16 -25.76
C LEU A 958 11.65 -22.08 -27.27
N ASP A 959 11.25 -23.18 -27.91
CA ASP A 959 11.01 -23.24 -29.35
C ASP A 959 9.93 -22.24 -29.76
N VAL A 960 8.78 -22.18 -29.06
CA VAL A 960 7.71 -21.24 -29.43
C VAL A 960 8.11 -19.78 -29.23
N ILE A 961 8.86 -19.46 -28.17
CA ILE A 961 9.39 -18.10 -27.97
C ILE A 961 10.42 -17.73 -29.06
N LYS A 962 11.27 -18.68 -29.47
CA LYS A 962 12.24 -18.50 -30.56
C LYS A 962 11.55 -18.23 -31.90
N GLU A 963 10.54 -19.02 -32.27
CA GLU A 963 9.78 -18.81 -33.51
C GLU A 963 9.01 -17.48 -33.48
N VAL A 964 8.38 -17.12 -32.35
CA VAL A 964 7.72 -15.81 -32.17
C VAL A 964 8.71 -14.65 -32.36
N LYS A 965 9.88 -14.70 -31.70
CA LYS A 965 10.91 -13.66 -31.86
C LYS A 965 11.42 -13.57 -33.30
N THR A 966 11.59 -14.73 -33.96
CA THR A 966 12.03 -14.80 -35.36
C THR A 966 11.02 -14.14 -36.29
N GLU A 967 9.73 -14.48 -36.21
CA GLU A 967 8.69 -13.87 -37.04
C GLU A 967 8.48 -12.38 -36.72
N LYS A 968 8.65 -11.97 -35.46
CA LYS A 968 8.57 -10.56 -35.01
C LYS A 968 9.67 -9.69 -35.64
N THR A 969 10.80 -10.25 -36.04
CA THR A 969 11.85 -9.55 -36.81
C THR A 969 11.42 -9.24 -38.25
N TYR A 970 10.54 -10.05 -38.85
CA TYR A 970 10.13 -9.91 -40.26
C TYR A 970 8.75 -9.27 -40.45
N GLN A 971 7.94 -9.13 -39.39
CA GLN A 971 6.56 -8.68 -39.51
C GLN A 971 6.14 -7.69 -38.41
N GLU A 972 5.71 -6.48 -38.81
CA GLU A 972 5.18 -5.47 -37.89
C GLU A 972 3.77 -5.81 -37.40
N GLY A 973 3.64 -6.11 -36.12
CA GLY A 973 2.36 -6.33 -35.46
C GLY A 973 2.48 -6.69 -33.99
N ARG A 974 1.32 -6.97 -33.39
CA ARG A 974 1.22 -7.53 -32.04
C ARG A 974 1.32 -9.05 -32.05
N ILE A 975 1.73 -9.61 -30.92
CA ILE A 975 1.75 -11.05 -30.65
C ILE A 975 0.52 -11.39 -29.83
N LEU A 976 -0.41 -12.17 -30.37
CA LEU A 976 -1.54 -12.72 -29.62
C LEU A 976 -1.17 -14.11 -29.09
N VAL A 977 -1.14 -14.27 -27.77
CA VAL A 977 -0.83 -15.54 -27.09
C VAL A 977 -2.10 -16.07 -26.45
N GLN A 978 -2.39 -17.35 -26.68
CA GLN A 978 -3.64 -17.97 -26.27
C GLN A 978 -3.41 -19.27 -25.49
N SER A 979 -4.18 -19.39 -24.40
CA SER A 979 -4.36 -20.59 -23.61
C SER A 979 -5.83 -20.78 -23.26
N SER A 980 -6.18 -21.84 -22.53
CA SER A 980 -7.57 -22.13 -22.13
C SER A 980 -8.24 -20.94 -21.45
N ASP A 981 -7.59 -20.32 -20.48
CA ASP A 981 -8.10 -19.19 -19.70
C ASP A 981 -7.39 -17.85 -19.99
N GLY A 982 -6.44 -17.83 -20.94
CA GLY A 982 -5.58 -16.67 -21.22
C GLY A 982 -4.57 -16.32 -20.11
N ALA A 983 -4.42 -17.18 -19.10
CA ALA A 983 -3.52 -17.02 -17.95
C ALA A 983 -2.54 -18.20 -17.82
N THR A 984 -3.07 -19.41 -17.63
CA THR A 984 -2.33 -20.68 -17.59
C THR A 984 -1.47 -20.82 -18.85
N ARG A 985 -0.18 -21.17 -18.76
CA ARG A 985 0.85 -21.19 -19.83
C ARG A 985 1.18 -19.84 -20.47
N CYS A 986 0.21 -18.95 -20.67
CA CYS A 986 0.45 -17.58 -21.12
C CYS A 986 1.34 -16.81 -20.13
N GLY A 987 1.18 -17.05 -18.83
CA GLY A 987 2.02 -16.50 -17.77
C GLY A 987 3.50 -16.88 -17.94
N PRO A 988 3.86 -18.17 -17.91
CA PRO A 988 5.22 -18.63 -18.20
C PRO A 988 5.77 -18.13 -19.54
N PHE A 989 4.97 -18.14 -20.62
CA PHE A 989 5.38 -17.57 -21.91
C PHE A 989 5.77 -16.11 -21.78
N CYS A 990 4.91 -15.27 -21.19
CA CYS A 990 5.18 -13.84 -21.04
C CYS A 990 6.38 -13.57 -20.12
N VAL A 991 6.53 -14.33 -19.02
CA VAL A 991 7.66 -14.22 -18.10
C VAL A 991 8.97 -14.55 -18.80
N VAL A 992 9.06 -15.71 -19.45
CA VAL A 992 10.28 -16.14 -20.14
C VAL A 992 10.59 -15.20 -21.31
N TYR A 993 9.60 -14.79 -22.11
CA TYR A 993 9.79 -13.86 -23.22
C TYR A 993 10.46 -12.55 -22.77
N ASN A 994 9.94 -11.94 -21.68
CA ASN A 994 10.50 -10.75 -21.05
C ASN A 994 11.90 -11.00 -20.48
N ALA A 995 12.12 -12.14 -19.79
CA ALA A 995 13.42 -12.48 -19.22
C ALA A 995 14.49 -12.66 -20.30
N LEU A 996 14.16 -13.30 -21.42
CA LEU A 996 15.09 -13.44 -22.55
C LEU A 996 15.41 -12.08 -23.21
N GLU A 997 14.46 -11.14 -23.29
CA GLU A 997 14.77 -9.77 -23.73
C GLU A 997 15.70 -9.03 -22.74
N GLN A 998 15.47 -9.18 -21.43
CA GLN A 998 16.33 -8.61 -20.38
C GLN A 998 17.76 -9.18 -20.45
N ILE A 999 17.91 -10.50 -20.66
CA ILE A 999 19.20 -11.17 -20.86
C ILE A 999 19.94 -10.58 -22.05
N THR A 1000 19.27 -10.38 -23.19
CA THR A 1000 19.89 -9.86 -24.41
C THR A 1000 20.42 -8.43 -24.23
N VAL A 1001 19.66 -7.55 -23.57
CA VAL A 1001 19.97 -6.10 -23.50
C VAL A 1001 20.76 -5.73 -22.25
N ASP A 1002 20.36 -6.21 -21.07
CA ASP A 1002 20.95 -5.82 -19.77
C ASP A 1002 21.96 -6.84 -19.22
N ARG A 1003 21.98 -8.08 -19.76
CA ARG A 1003 22.78 -9.23 -19.26
C ARG A 1003 22.46 -9.63 -17.82
N GLU A 1004 21.20 -9.45 -17.43
CA GLU A 1004 20.66 -9.74 -16.09
C GLU A 1004 19.27 -10.40 -16.18
N VAL A 1005 18.80 -10.94 -15.05
CA VAL A 1005 17.51 -11.65 -14.91
C VAL A 1005 16.83 -11.20 -13.61
N ASP A 1006 15.57 -10.75 -13.67
CA ASP A 1006 14.70 -10.51 -12.49
C ASP A 1006 13.29 -11.13 -12.74
N ILE A 1007 13.21 -12.47 -12.78
CA ILE A 1007 11.96 -13.22 -13.03
C ILE A 1007 10.86 -12.79 -12.04
N PHE A 1008 11.21 -12.58 -10.77
CA PHE A 1008 10.28 -12.13 -9.74
C PHE A 1008 9.62 -10.79 -10.11
N THR A 1009 10.41 -9.78 -10.49
CA THR A 1009 9.86 -8.45 -10.85
C THR A 1009 9.06 -8.51 -12.15
N ILE A 1010 9.50 -9.29 -13.15
CA ILE A 1010 8.75 -9.53 -14.39
C ILE A 1010 7.38 -10.16 -14.09
N ALA A 1011 7.34 -11.22 -13.28
CA ALA A 1011 6.10 -11.88 -12.88
C ALA A 1011 5.16 -10.92 -12.14
N ARG A 1012 5.69 -10.02 -11.28
CA ARG A 1012 4.90 -8.98 -10.62
C ARG A 1012 4.30 -7.96 -11.60
N GLN A 1013 5.08 -7.45 -12.57
CA GLN A 1013 4.58 -6.51 -13.58
C GLN A 1013 3.49 -7.12 -14.48
N LEU A 1014 3.59 -8.42 -14.75
CA LEU A 1014 2.57 -9.17 -15.47
C LEU A 1014 1.33 -9.45 -14.60
N GLN A 1015 1.50 -9.80 -13.32
CA GLN A 1015 0.40 -10.01 -12.36
C GLN A 1015 -0.40 -8.74 -12.03
N VAL A 1016 0.17 -7.54 -12.24
CA VAL A 1016 -0.63 -6.30 -12.21
C VAL A 1016 -1.70 -6.32 -13.32
N ARG A 1017 -1.40 -6.87 -14.50
CA ARG A 1017 -2.29 -6.85 -15.67
C ARG A 1017 -3.22 -8.07 -15.75
N ARG A 1018 -2.72 -9.27 -15.38
CA ARG A 1018 -3.52 -10.49 -15.17
C ARG A 1018 -3.14 -11.13 -13.84
N PRO A 1019 -3.92 -10.95 -12.76
CA PRO A 1019 -3.59 -11.50 -11.45
C PRO A 1019 -3.34 -13.01 -11.48
N GLU A 1020 -3.97 -13.74 -12.40
CA GLU A 1020 -3.90 -15.20 -12.50
C GLU A 1020 -2.59 -15.70 -13.14
N PHE A 1021 -1.76 -14.84 -13.74
CA PHE A 1021 -0.48 -15.27 -14.31
C PHE A 1021 0.46 -15.88 -13.28
N VAL A 1022 0.99 -17.07 -13.59
CA VAL A 1022 1.98 -17.77 -12.78
C VAL A 1022 1.46 -17.91 -11.34
N SER A 1023 0.28 -18.51 -11.23
CA SER A 1023 -0.44 -18.72 -9.96
C SER A 1023 -0.18 -20.08 -9.33
N THR A 1024 0.68 -20.91 -9.92
CA THR A 1024 1.13 -22.18 -9.33
C THR A 1024 2.66 -22.24 -9.28
N LEU A 1025 3.20 -23.01 -8.33
CA LEU A 1025 4.64 -23.16 -8.16
C LEU A 1025 5.27 -23.85 -9.38
N GLU A 1026 4.54 -24.72 -10.06
CA GLU A 1026 4.97 -25.41 -11.29
C GLU A 1026 5.16 -24.43 -12.45
N GLU A 1027 4.29 -23.43 -12.60
CA GLU A 1027 4.45 -22.37 -13.60
C GLU A 1027 5.64 -21.44 -13.28
N TYR A 1028 5.88 -21.17 -11.99
CA TYR A 1028 7.02 -20.35 -11.56
C TYR A 1028 8.34 -21.11 -11.76
N GLN A 1029 8.40 -22.38 -11.37
CA GLN A 1029 9.53 -23.28 -11.59
C GLN A 1029 9.81 -23.45 -13.09
N LEU A 1030 8.79 -23.68 -13.93
CA LEU A 1030 8.95 -23.74 -15.39
C LEU A 1030 9.61 -22.48 -15.95
N SER A 1031 9.25 -21.30 -15.43
CA SER A 1031 9.84 -20.04 -15.87
C SER A 1031 11.34 -19.97 -15.53
N TYR A 1032 11.74 -20.43 -14.33
CA TYR A 1032 13.15 -20.55 -13.94
C TYR A 1032 13.90 -21.59 -14.79
N ASP A 1033 13.34 -22.78 -14.93
CA ASP A 1033 13.96 -23.90 -15.66
C ASP A 1033 14.18 -23.59 -17.14
N THR A 1034 13.24 -22.84 -17.74
CA THR A 1034 13.31 -22.44 -19.14
C THR A 1034 14.39 -21.37 -19.36
N VAL A 1035 14.55 -20.41 -18.43
CA VAL A 1035 15.63 -19.42 -18.49
C VAL A 1035 17.00 -20.07 -18.18
N GLY A 1036 17.05 -21.02 -17.25
CA GLY A 1036 18.25 -21.82 -16.98
C GLY A 1036 18.70 -22.64 -18.20
N GLU A 1037 17.76 -23.35 -18.85
CA GLU A 1037 18.02 -24.11 -20.08
C GLU A 1037 18.49 -23.24 -21.25
N TYR A 1038 17.93 -22.03 -21.40
CA TYR A 1038 18.41 -21.06 -22.39
C TYR A 1038 19.89 -20.72 -22.16
N LEU A 1039 20.25 -20.34 -20.92
CA LEU A 1039 21.61 -19.94 -20.57
C LEU A 1039 22.62 -21.11 -20.58
N LEU A 1040 22.18 -22.34 -20.32
CA LEU A 1040 23.00 -23.55 -20.49
C LEU A 1040 23.33 -23.83 -21.96
N ASN A 1041 22.42 -23.49 -22.86
CA ASN A 1041 22.51 -23.76 -24.30
C ASN A 1041 22.79 -22.48 -25.13
N ASP A 1042 23.43 -21.46 -24.55
CA ASP A 1042 23.60 -20.13 -25.16
C ASP A 1042 24.31 -20.21 -26.55
N CYS A 1043 25.13 -21.23 -26.80
CA CYS A 1043 25.75 -21.52 -28.10
C CYS A 1043 24.76 -21.94 -29.21
N VAL A 1044 23.56 -22.42 -28.85
CA VAL A 1044 22.50 -22.89 -29.77
C VAL A 1044 21.43 -21.82 -30.00
N TYR A 1045 21.22 -20.93 -29.02
CA TYR A 1045 20.19 -19.89 -29.05
C TYR A 1045 20.72 -18.47 -29.27
N GLY A 1046 22.00 -18.18 -28.96
CA GLY A 1046 22.61 -16.84 -29.06
C GLY A 1046 22.98 -16.36 -30.47
N ASN A 1047 22.47 -17.01 -31.53
CA ASN A 1047 22.69 -16.67 -32.94
C ASN A 1047 21.44 -16.08 -33.63
N VAL A 1048 20.56 -15.41 -32.87
CA VAL A 1048 19.34 -14.73 -33.37
C VAL A 1048 19.30 -13.28 -32.86
#